data_AF-A0A0C3DF85-F1
#
_entry.id   AF-A0A0C3DF85-F1
#
_cell.length_a   1.000
_cell.length_b   1.000
_cell.length_c   1.000
_cell.angle_alpha   90.00
_cell.angle_beta   90.00
_cell.angle_gamma   90.00
#
_symmetry.space_group_name_H-M   'P 1'
#
loop_
_entity.id
_entity.type
_entity.pdbx_description
1 polymer ?
#
loop_
_entity_poly.entity_id
_entity_poly.type
_entity_poly.pdbx_seq_one_letter_code
_entity_poly.pdbx_strand_id
1 'polypeptide(L)'
;MAASLAIPIYSSLEEVYCTLGTSLKHAERWDNLARRFNARFGELPAYIVRAPGRVNLIGEHIDYSLFGVIPTAIEHDILIACAPAPFSCLDGDTAPSPGTVVAENLHEEYEPRTFAPLLRHRNGEPEWDLQIDKKALRWDSYVKAGYYGVLNCYFPLGAQLATNPLASRSIPVPVNLMVTGAVPPGSGLSSSAAMVVSSTLAFLAVNGILTDPLRAPNKGKLVEMAVENERRVGVNSGGMDQAASVISQAGSALYVSFFPHLSAQAIPIPGTLPSSKHRETQSIDSTNTQVSRATFVIAHTLVSSPKALHAKTHYNLRVLESAVAARVLAHRLGLSISNSKGIGMGGNEERVSLRGVLDALIYREFGHSNEESDADVERLRKGLERMIREVECLRPIRGAEQPGKQPQSDEGQEQELGINLDTMIEWTGMGRERFEDVYLNWLEVETDLFQLYKRAKHCYEEALRVLQFRDICISTSPSNLQSDSGVVSPVVALAALMDASQESCSTLYECTCPEIDLLTKLAREAGAYGSRVTGAGWGGCTVSLVDESQVDAFIARLWETYPPYRDIIASKGREDADEILRAAVFATKPSSGVCGECCPFVSFAWMLFLLLCLLRPFFLSSILFIYAIHPVWGARGVVSCRVVVILT
;
A
#
# COMPACT_ATOMS: atom_id res chain seq x y z
N MET A 1 7.72 -12.15 13.55
CA MET A 1 6.92 -11.70 12.37
C MET A 1 7.24 -10.25 12.08
N ALA A 2 7.27 -9.79 10.81
CA ALA A 2 7.69 -8.42 10.48
C ALA A 2 6.81 -7.32 11.12
N ALA A 3 5.54 -7.64 11.39
CA ALA A 3 4.59 -6.75 12.07
C ALA A 3 4.94 -6.45 13.54
N SER A 4 5.68 -7.34 14.23
CA SER A 4 6.06 -7.13 15.64
C SER A 4 7.29 -6.26 15.82
N LEU A 5 7.95 -5.85 14.72
CA LEU A 5 9.13 -5.01 14.76
C LEU A 5 8.78 -3.56 15.12
N ALA A 6 9.72 -2.86 15.73
CA ALA A 6 9.62 -1.43 15.97
C ALA A 6 9.59 -0.64 14.66
N ILE A 7 9.05 0.57 14.71
CA ILE A 7 9.13 1.54 13.62
C ILE A 7 10.57 2.09 13.58
N PRO A 8 11.28 2.00 12.45
CA PRO A 8 12.66 2.46 12.39
C PRO A 8 12.74 3.99 12.42
N ILE A 9 13.74 4.50 13.16
CA ILE A 9 14.15 5.90 13.16
C ILE A 9 15.59 5.93 12.67
N TYR A 10 15.83 6.62 11.57
CA TYR A 10 17.14 6.75 10.94
C TYR A 10 17.74 8.13 11.22
N SER A 11 19.06 8.23 11.04
CA SER A 11 19.79 9.50 11.11
C SER A 11 20.49 9.85 9.80
N SER A 12 20.32 9.03 8.75
CA SER A 12 20.82 9.30 7.40
C SER A 12 20.00 8.62 6.32
N LEU A 13 19.98 9.21 5.12
CA LEU A 13 19.28 8.66 3.94
C LEU A 13 19.92 7.39 3.36
N GLU A 14 21.18 7.11 3.66
CA GLU A 14 21.83 5.86 3.23
C GLU A 14 21.20 4.65 3.93
N GLU A 15 20.81 4.81 5.21
CA GLU A 15 20.11 3.77 5.98
C GLU A 15 18.67 3.53 5.49
N VAL A 16 18.04 4.55 4.89
CA VAL A 16 16.67 4.48 4.36
C VAL A 16 16.60 3.72 3.04
N TYR A 17 17.49 4.06 2.09
CA TYR A 17 17.45 3.58 0.70
C TYR A 17 18.51 2.53 0.36
N CYS A 18 19.43 2.22 1.29
CA CYS A 18 20.44 1.15 1.21
C CYS A 18 21.40 1.19 0.00
N THR A 19 21.29 2.19 -0.87
CA THR A 19 22.06 2.33 -2.11
C THR A 19 22.39 3.80 -2.36
N LEU A 20 23.68 4.11 -2.55
CA LEU A 20 24.15 5.48 -2.72
C LEU A 20 23.47 6.22 -3.88
N GLY A 21 23.26 5.53 -5.01
CA GLY A 21 22.60 6.11 -6.18
C GLY A 21 21.16 6.54 -5.92
N THR A 22 20.38 5.71 -5.21
CA THR A 22 18.98 6.04 -4.85
C THR A 22 18.95 7.11 -3.75
N SER A 23 19.82 7.01 -2.73
CA SER A 23 19.94 8.04 -1.69
C SER A 23 20.22 9.43 -2.25
N LEU A 24 21.11 9.55 -3.25
CA LEU A 24 21.40 10.85 -3.89
C LEU A 24 20.20 11.44 -4.64
N LYS A 25 19.41 10.60 -5.33
CA LYS A 25 18.18 11.05 -6.01
C LYS A 25 17.14 11.59 -5.03
N HIS A 26 17.02 10.98 -3.85
CA HIS A 26 16.07 11.43 -2.84
C HIS A 26 16.59 12.62 -2.01
N ALA A 27 17.91 12.76 -1.83
CA ALA A 27 18.50 13.81 -1.00
C ALA A 27 18.04 15.22 -1.38
N GLU A 28 17.92 15.53 -2.67
CA GLU A 28 17.44 16.83 -3.14
C GLU A 28 16.01 17.12 -2.67
N ARG A 29 15.11 16.13 -2.73
CA ARG A 29 13.72 16.28 -2.30
C ARG A 29 13.60 16.45 -0.78
N TRP A 30 14.38 15.70 0.00
CA TRP A 30 14.40 15.82 1.46
C TRP A 30 14.96 17.17 1.91
N ASP A 31 16.05 17.63 1.30
CA ASP A 31 16.65 18.94 1.55
C ASP A 31 15.71 20.09 1.14
N ASN A 32 15.06 19.99 -0.03
CA ASN A 32 14.07 20.98 -0.47
C ASN A 32 12.93 21.12 0.54
N LEU A 33 12.39 20.00 1.03
CA LEU A 33 11.34 19.99 2.04
C LEU A 33 11.80 20.67 3.34
N ALA A 34 12.98 20.33 3.85
CA ALA A 34 13.52 20.95 5.06
C ALA A 34 13.76 22.46 4.89
N ARG A 35 14.29 22.90 3.74
CA ARG A 35 14.49 24.31 3.42
C ARG A 35 13.18 25.08 3.33
N ARG A 36 12.18 24.51 2.66
CA ARG A 36 10.84 25.12 2.53
C ARG A 36 10.13 25.20 3.88
N PHE A 37 10.26 24.17 4.72
CA PHE A 37 9.75 24.17 6.09
C PHE A 37 10.37 25.33 6.90
N ASN A 38 11.70 25.46 6.87
CA ASN A 38 12.40 26.54 7.56
C ASN A 38 12.05 27.93 7.02
N ALA A 39 11.91 28.07 5.70
CA ALA A 39 11.48 29.33 5.10
C ALA A 39 10.07 29.75 5.53
N ARG A 40 9.17 28.78 5.75
CA ARG A 40 7.78 29.02 6.15
C ARG A 40 7.60 29.26 7.64
N PHE A 41 8.24 28.45 8.48
CA PHE A 41 8.01 28.44 9.93
C PHE A 41 9.12 29.10 10.74
N GLY A 42 10.25 29.46 10.10
CA GLY A 42 11.39 30.12 10.77
C GLY A 42 12.25 29.18 11.63
N GLU A 43 11.99 27.87 11.58
CA GLU A 43 12.73 26.83 12.30
C GLU A 43 12.94 25.60 11.43
N LEU A 44 13.99 24.83 11.71
CA LEU A 44 14.20 23.54 11.05
C LEU A 44 13.15 22.52 11.53
N PRO A 45 12.74 21.57 10.68
CA PRO A 45 11.87 20.49 11.14
C PRO A 45 12.57 19.66 12.21
N ALA A 46 11.83 19.23 13.23
CA ALA A 46 12.34 18.31 14.25
C ALA A 46 12.44 16.88 13.68
N TYR A 47 11.47 16.51 12.85
CA TYR A 47 11.39 15.22 12.20
C TYR A 47 10.98 15.38 10.74
N ILE A 48 11.46 14.45 9.91
CA ILE A 48 10.85 14.17 8.61
C ILE A 48 10.40 12.72 8.62
N VAL A 49 9.12 12.48 8.40
CA VAL A 49 8.57 11.12 8.36
C VAL A 49 8.24 10.74 6.93
N ARG A 50 8.42 9.45 6.62
CA ARG A 50 8.21 8.87 5.29
C ARG A 50 7.20 7.74 5.37
N ALA A 51 6.24 7.73 4.45
CA ALA A 51 5.40 6.58 4.17
C ALA A 51 5.31 6.33 2.66
N PRO A 52 5.75 5.16 2.15
CA PRO A 52 5.69 4.85 0.73
C PRO A 52 4.26 4.54 0.27
N GLY A 53 3.99 4.78 -1.01
CA GLY A 53 2.89 4.13 -1.70
C GLY A 53 3.15 2.64 -1.87
N ARG A 54 2.27 1.95 -2.60
CA ARG A 54 2.42 0.50 -2.82
C ARG A 54 1.86 0.07 -4.17
N VAL A 55 2.42 -1.00 -4.70
CA VAL A 55 1.86 -1.73 -5.84
C VAL A 55 1.43 -3.11 -5.38
N ASN A 56 0.25 -3.56 -5.81
CA ASN A 56 -0.19 -4.94 -5.59
C ASN A 56 0.33 -5.80 -6.74
N LEU A 57 1.21 -6.76 -6.44
CA LEU A 57 1.83 -7.61 -7.47
C LEU A 57 0.85 -8.69 -7.92
N ILE A 58 0.06 -9.26 -7.01
CA ILE A 58 -0.99 -10.24 -7.30
C ILE A 58 -1.97 -10.34 -6.12
N GLY A 59 -3.25 -10.63 -6.38
CA GLY A 59 -4.29 -10.65 -5.36
C GLY A 59 -5.21 -9.43 -5.39
N GLU A 60 -5.74 -9.05 -6.55
CA GLU A 60 -6.69 -7.93 -6.62
C GLU A 60 -8.07 -8.32 -6.11
N HIS A 61 -8.78 -7.41 -5.45
CA HIS A 61 -10.19 -7.59 -5.07
C HIS A 61 -10.53 -8.79 -4.18
N ILE A 62 -9.53 -9.36 -3.49
CA ILE A 62 -9.70 -10.49 -2.56
C ILE A 62 -9.44 -10.13 -1.09
N ASP A 63 -8.91 -8.93 -0.82
CA ASP A 63 -8.55 -8.46 0.53
C ASP A 63 -9.78 -8.25 1.43
N TYR A 64 -10.84 -7.61 0.94
CA TYR A 64 -12.12 -7.50 1.66
C TYR A 64 -12.87 -8.83 1.78
N SER A 65 -12.49 -9.83 0.98
CA SER A 65 -12.94 -11.22 1.14
C SER A 65 -12.07 -12.01 2.13
N LEU A 66 -11.12 -11.35 2.79
CA LEU A 66 -10.17 -11.85 3.79
C LEU A 66 -9.15 -12.88 3.27
N PHE A 67 -8.90 -12.93 1.96
CA PHE A 67 -7.80 -13.72 1.41
C PHE A 67 -6.47 -12.97 1.49
N GLY A 68 -5.38 -13.73 1.47
CA GLY A 68 -4.05 -13.15 1.44
C GLY A 68 -3.72 -12.49 0.10
N VAL A 69 -2.84 -11.50 0.12
CA VAL A 69 -2.42 -10.69 -1.04
C VAL A 69 -0.91 -10.49 -1.04
N ILE A 70 -0.31 -10.11 -2.17
CA ILE A 70 1.13 -9.84 -2.29
C ILE A 70 1.37 -8.44 -2.85
N PRO A 71 1.33 -7.40 -1.99
CA PRO A 71 1.83 -6.08 -2.33
C PRO A 71 3.34 -5.91 -2.10
N THR A 72 3.87 -4.79 -2.55
CA THR A 72 5.16 -4.26 -2.12
C THR A 72 5.13 -2.73 -2.07
N ALA A 73 5.88 -2.14 -1.15
CA ALA A 73 6.09 -0.70 -1.12
C ALA A 73 6.91 -0.26 -2.35
N ILE A 74 6.54 0.88 -2.93
CA ILE A 74 7.28 1.51 -4.03
C ILE A 74 8.22 2.59 -3.49
N GLU A 75 9.15 3.05 -4.32
CA GLU A 75 10.08 4.12 -3.92
C GLU A 75 9.38 5.49 -3.76
N HIS A 76 8.30 5.72 -4.52
CA HIS A 76 7.47 6.91 -4.40
C HIS A 76 6.73 6.93 -3.06
N ASP A 77 6.79 8.06 -2.38
CA ASP A 77 6.34 8.21 -1.00
C ASP A 77 5.71 9.57 -0.71
N ILE A 78 5.07 9.66 0.45
CA ILE A 78 4.70 10.90 1.11
C ILE A 78 5.75 11.20 2.17
N LEU A 79 6.29 12.42 2.12
CA LEU A 79 7.17 12.96 3.14
C LEU A 79 6.42 14.06 3.90
N ILE A 80 6.55 14.05 5.23
CA ILE A 80 6.02 15.10 6.09
C ILE A 80 7.14 15.60 6.99
N ALA A 81 7.51 16.87 6.82
CA ALA A 81 8.36 17.59 7.75
C ALA A 81 7.49 18.18 8.86
N CYS A 82 7.87 17.98 10.11
CA CYS A 82 7.10 18.45 11.26
C CYS A 82 7.95 18.89 12.44
N ALA A 83 7.43 19.85 13.20
CA ALA A 83 7.98 20.31 14.46
C ALA A 83 6.84 20.75 15.41
N PRO A 84 7.04 20.69 16.74
CA PRO A 84 6.14 21.34 17.68
C PRO A 84 6.09 22.84 17.39
N ALA A 85 4.91 23.40 17.14
CA ALA A 85 4.76 24.82 16.93
C ALA A 85 4.86 25.58 18.27
N PRO A 86 5.52 26.75 18.32
CA PRO A 86 5.48 27.61 19.49
C PRO A 86 4.03 28.00 19.81
N PHE A 87 3.68 28.12 21.08
CA PHE A 87 2.34 28.56 21.52
C PHE A 87 1.97 30.00 21.09
N SER A 88 2.80 30.68 20.28
CA SER A 88 2.64 32.07 19.85
C SER A 88 2.88 32.22 18.35
N CYS A 89 1.93 31.80 17.50
CA CYS A 89 2.02 32.10 16.06
C CYS A 89 0.67 32.06 15.31
N LEU A 90 -0.44 32.39 15.96
CA LEU A 90 -1.69 32.69 15.25
C LEU A 90 -2.06 34.15 15.51
N ASP A 91 -2.14 34.92 14.43
CA ASP A 91 -2.63 36.30 14.46
C ASP A 91 -4.10 36.30 14.93
N GLY A 92 -4.33 36.76 16.15
CA GLY A 92 -5.65 36.87 16.78
C GLY A 92 -5.61 36.54 18.29
N ASP A 93 -6.29 37.34 19.11
CA ASP A 93 -6.31 37.37 20.59
C ASP A 93 -6.76 36.08 21.34
N THR A 94 -6.67 34.91 20.72
CA THR A 94 -6.96 33.61 21.35
C THR A 94 -5.71 32.74 21.35
N ALA A 95 -5.20 32.41 22.54
CA ALA A 95 -4.14 31.43 22.71
C ALA A 95 -4.49 30.13 21.94
N PRO A 96 -3.54 29.51 21.22
CA PRO A 96 -3.82 28.33 20.41
C PRO A 96 -4.36 27.21 21.29
N SER A 97 -5.47 26.61 20.86
CA SER A 97 -6.01 25.41 21.49
C SER A 97 -4.93 24.31 21.51
N PRO A 98 -4.81 23.51 22.57
CA PRO A 98 -3.88 22.39 22.61
C PRO A 98 -4.02 21.52 21.36
N GLY A 99 -2.90 21.16 20.76
CA GLY A 99 -2.90 20.31 19.58
C GLY A 99 -3.27 20.99 18.27
N THR A 100 -3.28 22.32 18.19
CA THR A 100 -3.51 23.05 16.92
C THR A 100 -2.47 22.66 15.85
N VAL A 101 -2.89 22.51 14.60
CA VAL A 101 -2.06 22.11 13.46
C VAL A 101 -2.10 23.19 12.38
N VAL A 102 -0.93 23.61 11.93
CA VAL A 102 -0.74 24.38 10.69
C VAL A 102 -0.15 23.43 9.65
N ALA A 103 -0.96 23.06 8.66
CA ALA A 103 -0.64 22.10 7.61
C ALA A 103 -0.46 22.79 6.26
N GLU A 104 0.76 22.71 5.73
CA GLU A 104 1.19 23.24 4.44
C GLU A 104 1.47 22.10 3.46
N ASN A 105 1.44 22.40 2.16
CA ASN A 105 1.82 21.46 1.10
C ASN A 105 2.75 22.15 0.11
N LEU A 106 3.78 21.44 -0.38
CA LEU A 106 4.68 21.99 -1.39
C LEU A 106 4.03 22.11 -2.77
N HIS A 107 2.99 21.33 -3.04
CA HIS A 107 2.23 21.43 -4.29
C HIS A 107 1.12 22.47 -4.13
N GLU A 108 1.14 23.50 -4.98
CA GLU A 108 0.28 24.68 -4.89
C GLU A 108 -1.23 24.37 -5.06
N GLU A 109 -1.55 23.23 -5.69
CA GLU A 109 -2.92 22.73 -5.83
C GLU A 109 -3.59 22.39 -4.48
N TYR A 110 -2.80 22.16 -3.43
CA TYR A 110 -3.30 21.85 -2.09
C TYR A 110 -3.20 23.08 -1.18
N GLU A 111 -4.31 23.80 -1.04
CA GLU A 111 -4.38 24.99 -0.18
C GLU A 111 -3.93 24.71 1.26
N PRO A 112 -3.18 25.63 1.90
CA PRO A 112 -2.82 25.56 3.32
C PRO A 112 -4.03 25.48 4.25
N ARG A 113 -3.89 24.76 5.36
CA ARG A 113 -4.97 24.54 6.34
C ARG A 113 -4.49 24.70 7.78
N THR A 114 -5.31 25.36 8.58
CA THR A 114 -5.14 25.42 10.04
C THR A 114 -6.37 24.81 10.70
N PHE A 115 -6.17 23.90 11.67
CA PHE A 115 -7.26 23.27 12.41
C PHE A 115 -6.81 22.89 13.82
N ALA A 116 -7.76 22.73 14.74
CA ALA A 116 -7.49 22.28 16.11
C ALA A 116 -8.48 21.18 16.50
N PRO A 117 -8.07 20.24 17.37
CA PRO A 117 -8.99 19.24 17.91
C PRO A 117 -9.99 19.93 18.84
N LEU A 118 -11.27 19.64 18.63
CA LEU A 118 -12.38 20.13 19.45
C LEU A 118 -12.87 19.02 20.38
N LEU A 119 -13.46 19.43 21.50
CA LEU A 119 -14.15 18.53 22.42
C LEU A 119 -15.65 18.56 22.13
N ARG A 120 -16.25 17.40 21.88
CA ARG A 120 -17.71 17.23 21.77
C ARG A 120 -18.19 16.20 22.77
N HIS A 121 -19.46 16.29 23.15
CA HIS A 121 -20.08 15.29 24.01
C HIS A 121 -21.04 14.44 23.16
N ARG A 122 -20.80 13.13 23.14
CA ARG A 122 -21.67 12.16 22.49
C ARG A 122 -22.12 11.15 23.55
N ASN A 123 -23.44 11.01 23.72
CA ASN A 123 -24.04 10.16 24.75
C ASN A 123 -23.54 10.47 26.18
N GLY A 124 -23.18 11.74 26.46
CA GLY A 124 -22.66 12.18 27.76
C GLY A 124 -21.15 12.07 27.94
N GLU A 125 -20.44 11.32 27.09
CA GLU A 125 -18.98 11.16 27.17
C GLU A 125 -18.25 12.15 26.25
N PRO A 126 -17.09 12.69 26.69
CA PRO A 126 -16.28 13.58 25.86
C PRO A 126 -15.54 12.79 24.76
N GLU A 127 -15.60 13.29 23.53
CA GLU A 127 -14.90 12.77 22.36
C GLU A 127 -14.15 13.87 21.60
N TRP A 128 -13.01 13.52 21.01
CA TRP A 128 -12.32 14.39 20.07
C TRP A 128 -13.14 14.53 18.78
N ASP A 129 -13.18 15.74 18.22
CA ASP A 129 -13.73 16.03 16.90
C ASP A 129 -12.75 16.93 16.10
N LEU A 130 -12.38 16.48 14.90
CA LEU A 130 -11.53 17.21 13.95
C LEU A 130 -12.31 17.70 12.72
N GLN A 131 -13.64 17.58 12.74
CA GLN A 131 -14.55 18.01 11.67
C GLN A 131 -14.14 17.46 10.30
N ILE A 132 -13.97 16.13 10.23
CA ILE A 132 -13.64 15.44 8.99
C ILE A 132 -14.90 15.41 8.11
N ASP A 133 -14.87 16.13 6.99
CA ASP A 133 -15.92 16.07 5.99
C ASP A 133 -15.72 14.83 5.11
N LYS A 134 -16.65 13.89 5.21
CA LYS A 134 -16.65 12.65 4.41
C LYS A 134 -17.19 12.85 2.99
N LYS A 135 -17.85 13.98 2.73
CA LYS A 135 -18.44 14.31 1.42
C LYS A 135 -17.46 15.10 0.54
N ALA A 136 -16.58 15.87 1.16
CA ALA A 136 -15.54 16.61 0.46
C ALA A 136 -14.22 15.84 0.45
N LEU A 137 -13.69 15.53 -0.75
CA LEU A 137 -12.40 14.86 -0.94
C LEU A 137 -11.22 15.82 -0.69
N ARG A 138 -11.08 16.31 0.53
CA ARG A 138 -10.04 17.27 0.93
C ARG A 138 -8.78 16.55 1.40
N TRP A 139 -7.62 17.04 0.98
CA TRP A 139 -6.34 16.47 1.38
C TRP A 139 -6.12 16.53 2.91
N ASP A 140 -6.60 17.60 3.57
CA ASP A 140 -6.49 17.77 5.02
C ASP A 140 -7.32 16.78 5.84
N SER A 141 -8.36 16.18 5.23
CA SER A 141 -9.15 15.12 5.88
C SER A 141 -8.29 13.89 6.20
N TYR A 142 -7.30 13.56 5.37
CA TYR A 142 -6.36 12.46 5.62
C TYR A 142 -5.38 12.79 6.75
N VAL A 143 -4.92 14.05 6.84
CA VAL A 143 -4.07 14.52 7.97
C VAL A 143 -4.86 14.45 9.28
N LYS A 144 -6.08 14.98 9.29
CA LYS A 144 -6.99 14.94 10.43
C LYS A 144 -7.30 13.51 10.86
N ALA A 145 -7.55 12.62 9.91
CA ALA A 145 -7.77 11.20 10.22
C ALA A 145 -6.55 10.56 10.90
N GLY A 146 -5.34 10.83 10.38
CA GLY A 146 -4.10 10.37 10.98
C GLY A 146 -3.90 10.90 12.40
N TYR A 147 -4.25 12.16 12.66
CA TYR A 147 -4.18 12.78 13.98
C TYR A 147 -5.21 12.21 14.96
N TYR A 148 -6.43 12.02 14.49
CA TYR A 148 -7.55 11.52 15.29
C TYR A 148 -7.19 10.20 15.99
N GLY A 149 -6.56 9.26 15.27
CA GLY A 149 -6.11 8.00 15.87
C GLY A 149 -5.11 8.19 17.00
N VAL A 150 -4.16 9.11 16.84
CA VAL A 150 -3.17 9.43 17.88
C VAL A 150 -3.84 10.06 19.10
N LEU A 151 -4.78 10.99 18.89
CA LEU A 151 -5.55 11.62 19.97
C LEU A 151 -6.31 10.57 20.79
N ASN A 152 -7.05 9.68 20.13
CA ASN A 152 -7.83 8.67 20.84
C ASN A 152 -6.97 7.63 21.57
N CYS A 153 -5.83 7.24 21.00
CA CYS A 153 -4.98 6.22 21.60
C CYS A 153 -4.12 6.75 22.76
N TYR A 154 -3.59 7.97 22.63
CA TYR A 154 -2.56 8.50 23.52
C TYR A 154 -2.99 9.74 24.33
N PHE A 155 -4.07 10.39 23.92
CA PHE A 155 -4.67 11.51 24.65
C PHE A 155 -6.16 11.24 24.93
N PRO A 156 -6.51 10.08 25.52
CA PRO A 156 -7.90 9.69 25.74
C PRO A 156 -8.58 10.65 26.73
N LEU A 157 -9.90 10.82 26.58
CA LEU A 157 -10.72 11.71 27.39
C LEU A 157 -11.60 10.92 28.37
N GLY A 158 -12.12 11.59 29.39
CA GLY A 158 -13.12 11.02 30.30
C GLY A 158 -12.65 9.75 31.02
N ALA A 159 -13.54 8.76 31.12
CA ALA A 159 -13.27 7.50 31.80
C ALA A 159 -12.10 6.69 31.19
N GLN A 160 -11.78 6.90 29.91
CA GLN A 160 -10.67 6.23 29.24
C GLN A 160 -9.30 6.70 29.73
N LEU A 161 -9.20 7.92 30.27
CA LEU A 161 -7.96 8.45 30.82
C LEU A 161 -7.44 7.65 32.02
N ALA A 162 -8.35 7.12 32.84
CA ALA A 162 -8.00 6.36 34.05
C ALA A 162 -7.64 4.89 33.75
N THR A 163 -8.11 4.34 32.62
CA THR A 163 -8.01 2.91 32.29
C THR A 163 -7.04 2.60 31.16
N ASN A 164 -6.65 3.59 30.35
CA ASN A 164 -5.76 3.37 29.21
C ASN A 164 -4.28 3.46 29.65
N PRO A 165 -3.49 2.37 29.55
CA PRO A 165 -2.09 2.34 29.97
C PRO A 165 -1.17 3.19 29.08
N LEU A 166 -1.61 3.58 27.89
CA LEU A 166 -0.86 4.42 26.95
C LEU A 166 -1.17 5.91 27.11
N ALA A 167 -2.12 6.27 27.99
CA ALA A 167 -2.58 7.63 28.14
C ALA A 167 -1.48 8.58 28.61
N SER A 168 -1.33 9.68 27.89
CA SER A 168 -0.52 10.81 28.30
C SER A 168 -1.28 11.68 29.30
N ARG A 169 -0.61 12.12 30.37
CA ARG A 169 -1.12 13.16 31.28
C ARG A 169 -0.89 14.58 30.76
N SER A 170 -0.14 14.72 29.68
CA SER A 170 0.08 15.99 28.98
C SER A 170 -0.92 16.15 27.84
N ILE A 171 -1.21 17.41 27.50
CA ILE A 171 -2.03 17.78 26.34
C ILE A 171 -1.21 17.63 25.04
N PRO A 172 -1.86 17.39 23.89
CA PRO A 172 -1.16 17.34 22.61
C PRO A 172 -0.50 18.69 22.29
N VAL A 173 0.71 18.65 21.75
CA VAL A 173 1.45 19.88 21.39
C VAL A 173 0.91 20.48 20.09
N PRO A 174 0.90 21.82 19.94
CA PRO A 174 0.71 22.44 18.63
C PRO A 174 1.76 21.96 17.63
N VAL A 175 1.42 21.87 16.33
CA VAL A 175 2.26 21.26 15.29
C VAL A 175 2.32 22.12 14.03
N ASN A 176 3.52 22.39 13.55
CA ASN A 176 3.78 22.86 12.20
C ASN A 176 4.08 21.65 11.31
N LEU A 177 3.43 21.56 10.16
CA LEU A 177 3.48 20.41 9.27
C LEU A 177 3.61 20.86 7.81
N MET A 178 4.56 20.29 7.06
CA MET A 178 4.71 20.50 5.63
C MET A 178 4.77 19.18 4.87
N VAL A 179 3.87 19.01 3.91
CA VAL A 179 3.70 17.78 3.12
C VAL A 179 4.32 17.93 1.73
N THR A 180 4.93 16.85 1.25
CA THR A 180 5.19 16.65 -0.18
C THR A 180 4.97 15.19 -0.56
N GLY A 181 4.29 14.96 -1.68
CA GLY A 181 4.01 13.63 -2.20
C GLY A 181 4.57 13.42 -3.60
N ALA A 182 5.12 12.24 -3.84
CA ALA A 182 5.49 11.78 -5.19
C ALA A 182 4.59 10.64 -5.68
N VAL A 183 3.79 10.01 -4.80
CA VAL A 183 2.82 8.98 -5.21
C VAL A 183 1.72 9.65 -6.03
N PRO A 184 1.53 9.28 -7.32
CA PRO A 184 0.52 9.91 -8.15
C PRO A 184 -0.89 9.73 -7.54
N PRO A 185 -1.69 10.80 -7.36
CA PRO A 185 -3.03 10.70 -6.81
C PRO A 185 -3.97 9.95 -7.76
N GLY A 186 -4.95 9.21 -7.22
CA GLY A 186 -5.95 8.50 -8.05
C GLY A 186 -5.41 7.33 -8.90
N SER A 187 -4.13 6.99 -8.73
CA SER A 187 -3.40 6.03 -9.57
C SER A 187 -3.57 4.57 -9.19
N GLY A 188 -4.26 4.28 -8.09
CA GLY A 188 -4.28 2.94 -7.52
C GLY A 188 -3.01 2.56 -6.74
N LEU A 189 -2.06 3.48 -6.52
CA LEU A 189 -0.80 3.26 -5.78
C LEU A 189 -0.84 3.63 -4.27
N SER A 190 -2.04 3.84 -3.74
CA SER A 190 -2.31 4.10 -2.31
C SER A 190 -1.71 5.38 -1.73
N SER A 191 -1.81 6.49 -2.46
CA SER A 191 -1.46 7.81 -1.92
C SER A 191 -2.26 8.17 -0.66
N SER A 192 -3.52 7.76 -0.56
CA SER A 192 -4.37 7.99 0.62
C SER A 192 -3.84 7.28 1.88
N ALA A 193 -3.52 5.99 1.76
CA ALA A 193 -2.97 5.21 2.86
C ALA A 193 -1.59 5.75 3.27
N ALA A 194 -0.73 6.09 2.31
CA ALA A 194 0.57 6.71 2.59
C ALA A 194 0.41 8.05 3.33
N MET A 195 -0.57 8.87 2.95
CA MET A 195 -0.88 10.14 3.62
C MET A 195 -1.37 9.92 5.07
N VAL A 196 -2.28 8.97 5.29
CA VAL A 196 -2.79 8.65 6.64
C VAL A 196 -1.66 8.11 7.53
N VAL A 197 -0.88 7.17 7.01
CA VAL A 197 0.23 6.52 7.73
C VAL A 197 1.32 7.54 8.09
N SER A 198 1.76 8.37 7.14
CA SER A 198 2.76 9.42 7.41
C SER A 198 2.22 10.47 8.38
N SER A 199 0.95 10.86 8.27
CA SER A 199 0.33 11.81 9.20
C SER A 199 0.28 11.24 10.62
N THR A 200 -0.19 10.01 10.80
CA THR A 200 -0.15 9.32 12.10
C THR A 200 1.27 9.26 12.66
N LEU A 201 2.25 8.93 11.82
CA LEU A 201 3.66 8.88 12.23
C LEU A 201 4.20 10.25 12.66
N ALA A 202 3.86 11.33 11.94
CA ALA A 202 4.25 12.70 12.28
C ALA A 202 3.73 13.11 13.66
N PHE A 203 2.45 12.83 13.96
CA PHE A 203 1.85 13.16 15.25
C PHE A 203 2.42 12.32 16.41
N LEU A 204 2.75 11.05 16.18
CA LEU A 204 3.48 10.23 17.15
C LEU A 204 4.88 10.80 17.42
N ALA A 205 5.58 11.28 16.37
CA ALA A 205 6.94 11.82 16.47
C ALA A 205 6.98 13.12 17.28
N VAL A 206 6.20 14.13 16.89
CA VAL A 206 6.21 15.47 17.54
C VAL A 206 5.74 15.44 18.99
N ASN A 207 4.92 14.46 19.37
CA ASN A 207 4.50 14.26 20.76
C ASN A 207 5.46 13.35 21.56
N GLY A 208 6.62 12.97 21.00
CA GLY A 208 7.64 12.16 21.66
C GLY A 208 7.23 10.71 21.93
N ILE A 209 6.17 10.22 21.28
CA ILE A 209 5.62 8.87 21.51
C ILE A 209 6.48 7.82 20.81
N LEU A 210 7.01 8.11 19.61
CA LEU A 210 7.85 7.14 18.87
C LEU A 210 9.15 6.77 19.59
N THR A 211 9.69 7.69 20.38
CA THR A 211 10.93 7.51 21.13
C THR A 211 10.71 6.95 22.53
N ASP A 212 9.46 6.77 22.95
CA ASP A 212 9.11 6.23 24.26
C ASP A 212 8.97 4.70 24.20
N PRO A 213 9.90 3.92 24.79
CA PRO A 213 9.87 2.45 24.68
C PRO A 213 8.62 1.79 25.26
N LEU A 214 7.90 2.47 26.17
CA LEU A 214 6.69 1.94 26.82
C LEU A 214 5.42 2.25 26.02
N ARG A 215 5.44 3.28 25.16
CA ARG A 215 4.26 3.76 24.43
C ARG A 215 4.38 3.64 22.91
N ALA A 216 5.59 3.54 22.37
CA ALA A 216 5.84 3.46 20.94
C ALA A 216 5.10 2.26 20.33
N PRO A 217 4.28 2.46 19.29
CA PRO A 217 3.62 1.37 18.62
C PRO A 217 4.62 0.55 17.80
N ASN A 218 4.43 -0.76 17.75
CA ASN A 218 5.09 -1.58 16.73
C ASN A 218 4.41 -1.38 15.36
N LYS A 219 5.02 -1.93 14.31
CA LYS A 219 4.52 -1.84 12.93
C LYS A 219 3.06 -2.31 12.80
N GLY A 220 2.71 -3.45 13.39
CA GLY A 220 1.35 -3.99 13.36
C GLY A 220 0.33 -3.04 13.98
N LYS A 221 0.67 -2.44 15.13
CA LYS A 221 -0.23 -1.49 15.81
C LYS A 221 -0.43 -0.21 15.00
N LEU A 222 0.62 0.26 14.31
CA LEU A 222 0.50 1.38 13.39
C LEU A 222 -0.43 1.05 12.21
N VAL A 223 -0.35 -0.16 11.66
CA VAL A 223 -1.27 -0.61 10.59
C VAL A 223 -2.71 -0.62 11.08
N GLU A 224 -3.00 -1.23 12.24
CA GLU A 224 -4.35 -1.24 12.81
C GLU A 224 -4.92 0.18 12.98
N MET A 225 -4.11 1.09 13.51
CA MET A 225 -4.51 2.49 13.71
C MET A 225 -4.75 3.20 12.38
N ALA A 226 -3.88 3.00 11.38
CA ALA A 226 -4.02 3.60 10.07
C ALA A 226 -5.26 3.10 9.31
N VAL A 227 -5.57 1.79 9.39
CA VAL A 227 -6.79 1.21 8.81
C VAL A 227 -8.03 1.85 9.41
N GLU A 228 -8.06 1.99 10.73
CA GLU A 228 -9.18 2.60 11.43
C GLU A 228 -9.29 4.09 11.11
N ASN A 229 -8.16 4.80 11.04
CA ASN A 229 -8.11 6.21 10.64
C ASN A 229 -8.68 6.44 9.23
N GLU A 230 -8.30 5.64 8.24
CA GLU A 230 -8.75 5.82 6.85
C GLU A 230 -10.28 5.61 6.69
N ARG A 231 -10.90 4.76 7.51
CA ARG A 231 -12.38 4.63 7.53
C ARG A 231 -13.08 5.95 7.88
N ARG A 232 -12.42 6.84 8.61
CA ARG A 232 -12.99 8.15 9.01
C ARG A 232 -13.13 9.11 7.86
N VAL A 233 -12.33 8.96 6.80
CA VAL A 233 -12.48 9.75 5.57
C VAL A 233 -13.51 9.16 4.60
N GLY A 234 -14.21 8.10 4.99
CA GLY A 234 -15.24 7.44 4.17
C GLY A 234 -14.72 6.33 3.26
N VAL A 235 -13.46 5.89 3.43
CA VAL A 235 -12.85 4.83 2.62
C VAL A 235 -12.83 3.52 3.41
N ASN A 236 -13.57 2.51 2.95
CA ASN A 236 -13.64 1.19 3.57
C ASN A 236 -12.54 0.25 3.04
N SER A 237 -11.27 0.48 3.41
CA SER A 237 -10.13 -0.34 2.97
C SER A 237 -9.95 -1.64 3.79
N GLY A 238 -9.46 -2.72 3.15
CA GLY A 238 -9.23 -4.04 3.76
C GLY A 238 -7.95 -4.20 4.59
N GLY A 239 -7.00 -3.25 4.52
CA GLY A 239 -5.76 -3.25 5.32
C GLY A 239 -4.47 -3.52 4.55
N MET A 240 -4.58 -3.92 3.28
CA MET A 240 -3.43 -4.20 2.39
C MET A 240 -2.51 -2.98 2.25
N ASP A 241 -3.08 -1.83 1.94
CA ASP A 241 -2.36 -0.61 1.57
C ASP A 241 -1.47 -0.12 2.72
N GLN A 242 -2.05 -0.08 3.92
CA GLN A 242 -1.37 0.33 5.15
C GLN A 242 -0.33 -0.71 5.57
N ALA A 243 -0.65 -2.00 5.48
CA ALA A 243 0.31 -3.07 5.75
C ALA A 243 1.53 -3.00 4.84
N ALA A 244 1.32 -2.80 3.54
CA ALA A 244 2.40 -2.64 2.57
C ALA A 244 3.24 -1.40 2.87
N SER A 245 2.60 -0.25 3.15
CA SER A 245 3.30 1.00 3.46
C SER A 245 4.17 0.89 4.72
N VAL A 246 3.71 0.16 5.75
CA VAL A 246 4.39 0.07 7.05
C VAL A 246 5.41 -1.08 7.13
N ILE A 247 5.05 -2.26 6.64
CA ILE A 247 5.75 -3.51 6.96
C ILE A 247 6.80 -3.88 5.93
N SER A 248 6.67 -3.42 4.67
CA SER A 248 7.57 -3.79 3.57
C SER A 248 9.05 -3.60 3.91
N GLN A 249 9.88 -4.48 3.34
CA GLN A 249 11.32 -4.47 3.47
C GLN A 249 11.94 -4.35 2.08
N ALA A 250 13.03 -3.58 1.98
CA ALA A 250 13.73 -3.37 0.71
C ALA A 250 14.14 -4.71 0.08
N GLY A 251 13.91 -4.85 -1.22
CA GLY A 251 14.23 -6.06 -2.00
C GLY A 251 13.23 -7.23 -1.86
N SER A 252 12.16 -7.08 -1.08
CA SER A 252 11.16 -8.14 -0.87
C SER A 252 9.72 -7.66 -1.11
N ALA A 253 8.86 -8.53 -1.64
CA ALA A 253 7.42 -8.32 -1.56
C ALA A 253 6.91 -8.73 -0.17
N LEU A 254 5.64 -8.44 0.10
CA LEU A 254 5.01 -8.71 1.39
C LEU A 254 3.80 -9.60 1.17
N TYR A 255 3.85 -10.84 1.64
CA TYR A 255 2.63 -11.65 1.77
C TYR A 255 1.85 -11.18 2.99
N VAL A 256 0.66 -10.65 2.79
CA VAL A 256 -0.23 -10.15 3.85
C VAL A 256 -1.45 -11.07 3.94
N SER A 257 -1.75 -11.58 5.13
CA SER A 257 -2.99 -12.30 5.43
C SER A 257 -3.82 -11.51 6.44
N PHE A 258 -5.13 -11.52 6.30
CA PHE A 258 -6.07 -10.82 7.20
C PHE A 258 -6.81 -11.76 8.14
N PHE A 259 -6.69 -13.07 7.92
CA PHE A 259 -7.45 -14.11 8.61
C PHE A 259 -6.52 -15.23 9.13
N PRO A 260 -6.68 -15.69 10.39
CA PRO A 260 -7.68 -15.24 11.38
C PRO A 260 -7.33 -13.87 11.99
N HIS A 261 -6.07 -13.43 11.90
CA HIS A 261 -5.59 -12.12 12.30
C HIS A 261 -4.69 -11.54 11.20
N LEU A 262 -4.38 -10.23 11.29
CA LEU A 262 -3.42 -9.62 10.38
C LEU A 262 -2.02 -10.23 10.61
N SER A 263 -1.48 -10.87 9.59
CA SER A 263 -0.10 -11.37 9.59
C SER A 263 0.60 -10.96 8.29
N ALA A 264 1.92 -10.77 8.37
CA ALA A 264 2.71 -10.29 7.25
C ALA A 264 4.09 -10.95 7.24
N GLN A 265 4.46 -11.48 6.07
CA GLN A 265 5.72 -12.18 5.82
C GLN A 265 6.42 -11.55 4.63
N ALA A 266 7.68 -11.14 4.79
CA ALA A 266 8.51 -10.73 3.67
C ALA A 266 8.81 -11.95 2.78
N ILE A 267 8.60 -11.81 1.47
CA ILE A 267 8.91 -12.83 0.48
C ILE A 267 9.95 -12.28 -0.50
N PRO A 268 11.09 -12.97 -0.70
CA PRO A 268 12.09 -12.53 -1.65
C PRO A 268 11.53 -12.62 -3.07
N ILE A 269 11.88 -11.67 -3.93
CA ILE A 269 11.49 -11.72 -5.34
C ILE A 269 12.66 -12.33 -6.13
N PRO A 270 12.43 -13.34 -6.97
CA PRO A 270 13.47 -13.88 -7.84
C PRO A 270 14.15 -12.80 -8.66
N GLY A 271 15.48 -12.78 -8.67
CA GLY A 271 16.27 -11.84 -9.48
C GLY A 271 16.42 -10.42 -8.92
N THR A 272 15.90 -10.08 -7.73
CA THR A 272 16.02 -8.72 -7.15
C THR A 272 17.10 -8.54 -6.08
N LEU A 273 17.82 -9.61 -5.71
CA LEU A 273 18.79 -9.56 -4.61
C LEU A 273 20.03 -8.72 -4.97
N PRO A 274 20.51 -7.87 -4.04
CA PRO A 274 21.73 -7.10 -4.22
C PRO A 274 22.93 -8.04 -4.34
N SER A 275 23.85 -7.68 -5.22
CA SER A 275 25.16 -8.32 -5.33
C SER A 275 25.81 -8.27 -3.95
N SER A 276 26.11 -9.42 -3.33
CA SER A 276 26.92 -9.40 -2.12
C SER A 276 28.27 -8.75 -2.46
N LYS A 277 28.71 -7.78 -1.65
CA LYS A 277 29.95 -7.01 -1.83
C LYS A 277 31.25 -7.85 -1.77
N HIS A 278 31.20 -9.18 -1.99
CA HIS A 278 32.33 -10.09 -1.77
C HIS A 278 32.56 -11.17 -2.84
N ARG A 279 32.11 -11.01 -4.08
CA ARG A 279 32.46 -11.96 -5.17
C ARG A 279 32.76 -11.31 -6.53
N GLU A 280 33.45 -10.17 -6.54
CA GLU A 280 34.18 -9.72 -7.74
C GLU A 280 35.64 -10.18 -7.61
N THR A 281 35.89 -11.48 -7.81
CA THR A 281 37.22 -12.06 -8.09
C THR A 281 37.10 -13.57 -8.26
N GLN A 282 36.24 -14.04 -9.16
CA GLN A 282 36.44 -15.35 -9.77
C GLN A 282 36.21 -15.25 -11.28
N SER A 283 37.13 -15.90 -11.98
CA SER A 283 37.42 -15.87 -13.39
C SER A 283 36.22 -16.13 -14.30
N ILE A 284 36.28 -15.49 -15.47
CA ILE A 284 35.45 -15.70 -16.64
C ILE A 284 35.55 -17.17 -17.07
N ASP A 285 34.56 -17.98 -16.72
CA ASP A 285 34.23 -19.21 -17.45
C ASP A 285 33.08 -18.91 -18.41
N SER A 286 33.30 -19.21 -19.68
CA SER A 286 32.51 -18.80 -20.84
C SER A 286 31.20 -19.56 -21.05
N THR A 287 30.51 -19.94 -19.98
CA THR A 287 29.13 -20.47 -20.01
C THR A 287 28.24 -19.60 -19.13
N ASN A 288 28.12 -18.33 -19.51
CA ASN A 288 27.47 -17.31 -18.72
C ASN A 288 25.96 -17.30 -18.99
N THR A 289 25.21 -18.22 -18.37
CA THR A 289 23.77 -18.03 -18.17
C THR A 289 23.59 -16.88 -17.17
N GLN A 290 23.74 -15.66 -17.66
CA GLN A 290 23.49 -14.44 -16.91
C GLN A 290 22.02 -14.47 -16.48
N VAL A 291 21.77 -14.71 -15.19
CA VAL A 291 20.41 -14.65 -14.65
C VAL A 291 19.96 -13.20 -14.79
N SER A 292 19.09 -12.94 -15.76
CA SER A 292 18.43 -11.64 -15.93
C SER A 292 17.76 -11.25 -14.62
N ARG A 293 18.15 -10.08 -14.09
CA ARG A 293 17.45 -9.44 -12.98
C ARG A 293 16.16 -8.84 -13.53
N ALA A 294 15.07 -9.01 -12.81
CA ALA A 294 13.78 -8.46 -13.20
C ALA A 294 13.38 -7.33 -12.24
N THR A 295 12.71 -6.31 -12.77
CA THR A 295 12.16 -5.19 -12.01
C THR A 295 10.70 -4.96 -12.38
N PHE A 296 10.00 -4.18 -11.57
CA PHE A 296 8.63 -3.79 -11.87
C PHE A 296 8.61 -2.40 -12.48
N VAL A 297 7.94 -2.28 -13.62
CA VAL A 297 7.61 -0.98 -14.22
C VAL A 297 6.13 -0.73 -14.00
N ILE A 298 5.82 0.44 -13.42
CA ILE A 298 4.47 0.91 -13.19
C ILE A 298 4.14 1.89 -14.30
N ALA A 299 2.98 1.73 -14.94
CA ALA A 299 2.51 2.63 -15.99
C ALA A 299 1.08 3.07 -15.73
N HIS A 300 0.87 4.37 -15.60
CA HIS A 300 -0.42 5.00 -15.35
C HIS A 300 -1.20 5.21 -16.65
N THR A 301 -2.43 4.71 -16.72
CA THR A 301 -3.29 4.76 -17.92
C THR A 301 -3.69 6.17 -18.36
N LEU A 302 -3.53 7.16 -17.47
CA LEU A 302 -4.05 8.53 -17.53
C LEU A 302 -5.57 8.63 -17.36
N VAL A 303 -6.22 7.52 -17.03
CA VAL A 303 -7.62 7.48 -16.60
C VAL A 303 -7.65 7.48 -15.08
N SER A 304 -8.18 8.54 -14.49
CA SER A 304 -8.38 8.61 -13.04
C SER A 304 -9.54 7.71 -12.62
N SER A 305 -9.32 6.86 -11.62
CA SER A 305 -10.36 5.99 -11.02
C SER A 305 -10.58 6.38 -9.56
N PRO A 306 -11.31 7.49 -9.29
CA PRO A 306 -11.62 7.89 -7.93
C PRO A 306 -12.62 6.90 -7.31
N LYS A 307 -12.13 6.03 -6.42
CA LYS A 307 -12.88 4.93 -5.78
C LYS A 307 -14.28 5.34 -5.28
N ALA A 308 -14.44 6.57 -4.79
CA ALA A 308 -15.69 7.05 -4.20
C ALA A 308 -16.78 7.45 -5.23
N LEU A 309 -16.41 7.98 -6.40
CA LEU A 309 -17.38 8.56 -7.35
C LEU A 309 -18.22 7.49 -8.05
N HIS A 310 -17.58 6.38 -8.43
CA HIS A 310 -18.25 5.28 -9.14
C HIS A 310 -18.46 4.04 -8.26
N ALA A 311 -18.39 4.22 -6.94
CA ALA A 311 -18.46 3.11 -5.99
C ALA A 311 -19.72 2.26 -6.18
N LYS A 312 -20.88 2.87 -6.45
CA LYS A 312 -22.19 2.21 -6.54
C LYS A 312 -22.29 1.17 -7.66
N THR A 313 -21.63 1.42 -8.79
CA THR A 313 -21.66 0.55 -9.98
C THR A 313 -20.40 -0.31 -10.10
N HIS A 314 -19.35 -0.02 -9.34
CA HIS A 314 -18.07 -0.72 -9.38
C HIS A 314 -17.72 -1.32 -8.02
N TYR A 315 -16.90 -0.63 -7.21
CA TYR A 315 -16.29 -1.18 -6.02
C TYR A 315 -17.31 -1.72 -4.98
N ASN A 316 -18.33 -0.94 -4.61
CA ASN A 316 -19.35 -1.38 -3.64
C ASN A 316 -20.19 -2.53 -4.19
N LEU A 317 -20.51 -2.50 -5.50
CA LEU A 317 -21.24 -3.58 -6.14
C LEU A 317 -20.44 -4.89 -6.06
N ARG A 318 -19.13 -4.86 -6.34
CA ARG A 318 -18.25 -6.03 -6.24
C ARG A 318 -18.13 -6.57 -4.82
N VAL A 319 -18.08 -5.68 -3.82
CA VAL A 319 -18.10 -6.05 -2.39
C VAL A 319 -19.42 -6.75 -2.03
N LEU A 320 -20.57 -6.20 -2.46
CA LEU A 320 -21.89 -6.80 -2.26
C LEU A 320 -21.99 -8.17 -2.94
N GLU A 321 -21.66 -8.26 -4.23
CA GLU A 321 -21.69 -9.51 -5.00
C GLU A 321 -20.84 -10.60 -4.32
N SER A 322 -19.65 -10.26 -3.86
CA SER A 322 -18.74 -11.22 -3.19
C SER A 322 -19.29 -11.68 -1.84
N ALA A 323 -19.86 -10.78 -1.05
CA ALA A 323 -20.43 -11.09 0.27
C ALA A 323 -21.70 -11.96 0.14
N VAL A 324 -22.58 -11.64 -0.81
CA VAL A 324 -23.79 -12.43 -1.05
C VAL A 324 -23.42 -13.79 -1.64
N ALA A 325 -22.46 -13.87 -2.57
CA ALA A 325 -21.97 -15.14 -3.10
C ALA A 325 -21.46 -16.07 -1.98
N ALA A 326 -20.74 -15.52 -0.99
CA ALA A 326 -20.29 -16.28 0.17
C ALA A 326 -21.46 -16.87 0.97
N ARG A 327 -22.50 -16.06 1.23
CA ARG A 327 -23.71 -16.52 1.93
C ARG A 327 -24.44 -17.64 1.18
N VAL A 328 -24.61 -17.48 -0.14
CA VAL A 328 -25.25 -18.48 -1.01
C VAL A 328 -24.45 -19.78 -1.04
N LEU A 329 -23.12 -19.70 -1.17
CA LEU A 329 -22.23 -20.87 -1.12
C LEU A 329 -22.34 -21.60 0.21
N ALA A 330 -22.30 -20.87 1.33
CA ALA A 330 -22.47 -21.46 2.65
C ALA A 330 -23.80 -22.22 2.76
N HIS A 331 -24.88 -21.63 2.26
CA HIS A 331 -26.20 -22.23 2.28
C HIS A 331 -26.28 -23.50 1.40
N ARG A 332 -25.83 -23.42 0.14
CA ARG A 332 -25.86 -24.54 -0.81
C ARG A 332 -24.97 -25.72 -0.40
N LEU A 333 -23.83 -25.43 0.24
CA LEU A 333 -22.89 -26.45 0.72
C LEU A 333 -23.22 -26.98 2.11
N GLY A 334 -24.29 -26.49 2.75
CA GLY A 334 -24.71 -26.88 4.09
C GLY A 334 -23.66 -26.59 5.16
N LEU A 335 -22.93 -25.47 5.03
CA LEU A 335 -21.88 -25.08 5.95
C LEU A 335 -22.45 -24.23 7.09
N SER A 336 -22.15 -24.61 8.33
CA SER A 336 -22.44 -23.77 9.51
C SER A 336 -21.32 -22.76 9.69
N ILE A 337 -21.68 -21.47 9.70
CA ILE A 337 -20.73 -20.36 9.85
C ILE A 337 -21.11 -19.61 11.11
N SER A 338 -20.78 -20.20 12.27
CA SER A 338 -21.16 -19.67 13.57
C SER A 338 -20.16 -18.68 14.17
N ASN A 339 -19.02 -18.41 13.53
CA ASN A 339 -17.93 -17.58 14.10
C ASN A 339 -17.07 -16.82 13.05
N SER A 340 -17.56 -16.54 11.83
CA SER A 340 -16.74 -15.81 10.86
C SER A 340 -16.69 -14.31 11.19
N LYS A 341 -15.49 -13.70 11.19
CA LYS A 341 -15.36 -12.23 11.16
C LYS A 341 -16.18 -11.69 9.99
N GLY A 342 -17.25 -10.95 10.30
CA GLY A 342 -18.17 -10.41 9.31
C GLY A 342 -17.50 -9.39 8.37
N ILE A 343 -17.99 -9.26 7.13
CA ILE A 343 -17.54 -8.23 6.16
C ILE A 343 -18.23 -6.88 6.44
N GLY A 344 -17.52 -5.76 6.26
CA GLY A 344 -18.08 -4.40 6.26
C GLY A 344 -18.00 -3.67 7.60
N MET A 345 -18.38 -2.37 7.62
CA MET A 345 -18.36 -1.55 8.83
C MET A 345 -19.17 -2.21 9.96
N GLY A 346 -18.55 -2.34 11.14
CA GLY A 346 -19.18 -2.89 12.33
C GLY A 346 -19.17 -4.41 12.46
N GLY A 347 -18.63 -5.16 11.48
CA GLY A 347 -18.43 -6.61 11.61
C GLY A 347 -19.71 -7.38 11.88
N ASN A 348 -20.78 -7.13 11.12
CA ASN A 348 -22.03 -7.88 11.25
C ASN A 348 -21.74 -9.38 11.03
N GLU A 349 -21.89 -10.19 12.08
CA GLU A 349 -21.56 -11.61 12.11
C GLU A 349 -22.34 -12.44 11.07
N GLU A 350 -23.47 -11.92 10.56
CA GLU A 350 -24.24 -12.56 9.49
C GLU A 350 -23.66 -12.34 8.08
N ARG A 351 -22.71 -11.39 7.91
CA ARG A 351 -22.04 -11.13 6.62
C ARG A 351 -20.82 -12.03 6.47
N VAL A 352 -21.07 -13.22 5.93
CA VAL A 352 -20.05 -14.22 5.65
C VAL A 352 -19.05 -13.72 4.59
N SER A 353 -17.75 -14.01 4.79
CA SER A 353 -16.72 -13.81 3.76
C SER A 353 -16.44 -15.08 2.96
N LEU A 354 -15.96 -14.94 1.72
CA LEU A 354 -15.56 -16.08 0.89
C LEU A 354 -14.43 -16.90 1.56
N ARG A 355 -13.50 -16.23 2.27
CA ARG A 355 -12.51 -16.92 3.12
C ARG A 355 -13.15 -17.65 4.28
N GLY A 356 -14.19 -17.10 4.91
CA GLY A 356 -14.95 -17.76 5.98
C GLY A 356 -15.67 -19.03 5.50
N VAL A 357 -16.20 -19.03 4.28
CA VAL A 357 -16.77 -20.25 3.66
C VAL A 357 -15.70 -21.31 3.45
N LEU A 358 -14.54 -20.90 2.93
CA LEU A 358 -13.39 -21.79 2.75
C LEU A 358 -12.91 -22.37 4.08
N ASP A 359 -12.82 -21.54 5.12
CA ASP A 359 -12.40 -21.97 6.46
C ASP A 359 -13.38 -23.00 7.05
N ALA A 360 -14.69 -22.75 6.92
CA ALA A 360 -15.73 -23.70 7.34
C ALA A 360 -15.65 -25.03 6.56
N LEU A 361 -15.32 -24.98 5.27
CA LEU A 361 -15.10 -26.18 4.45
C LEU A 361 -13.86 -26.96 4.91
N ILE A 362 -12.73 -26.28 5.09
CA ILE A 362 -11.47 -26.88 5.58
C ILE A 362 -11.69 -27.50 6.96
N TYR A 363 -12.37 -26.79 7.86
CA TYR A 363 -12.68 -27.29 9.19
C TYR A 363 -13.54 -28.57 9.15
N ARG A 364 -14.55 -28.62 8.28
CA ARG A 364 -15.39 -29.81 8.10
C ARG A 364 -14.60 -31.03 7.61
N GLU A 365 -13.56 -30.82 6.81
CA GLU A 365 -12.74 -31.91 6.23
C GLU A 365 -11.59 -32.34 7.13
N PHE A 366 -10.88 -31.38 7.72
CA PHE A 366 -9.59 -31.60 8.39
C PHE A 366 -9.61 -31.35 9.90
N GLY A 367 -10.70 -30.80 10.46
CA GLY A 367 -10.81 -30.42 11.86
C GLY A 367 -10.05 -29.13 12.21
N HIS A 368 -9.77 -28.91 13.51
CA HIS A 368 -8.98 -27.77 13.98
C HIS A 368 -7.48 -27.96 13.73
N SER A 369 -6.80 -26.88 13.33
CA SER A 369 -5.35 -26.73 13.44
C SER A 369 -5.04 -25.55 14.38
N ASN A 370 -4.07 -25.74 15.27
CA ASN A 370 -3.65 -24.70 16.23
C ASN A 370 -2.26 -24.12 15.88
N GLU A 371 -1.69 -24.45 14.72
CA GLU A 371 -0.31 -24.09 14.36
C GLU A 371 -0.22 -23.58 12.92
N GLU A 372 0.14 -22.30 12.73
CA GLU A 372 0.51 -21.71 11.43
C GLU A 372 1.74 -22.44 10.85
N SER A 373 1.50 -23.56 10.15
CA SER A 373 2.51 -24.47 9.62
C SER A 373 2.39 -24.61 8.09
N ASP A 374 3.41 -25.18 7.44
CA ASP A 374 3.35 -25.49 6.01
C ASP A 374 2.17 -26.43 5.66
N ALA A 375 1.75 -27.26 6.61
CA ALA A 375 0.57 -28.11 6.47
C ALA A 375 -0.73 -27.30 6.35
N ASP A 376 -0.82 -26.13 6.98
CA ASP A 376 -1.98 -25.26 6.89
C ASP A 376 -2.06 -24.51 5.56
N VAL A 377 -0.91 -24.15 4.97
CA VAL A 377 -0.85 -23.61 3.60
C VAL A 377 -1.33 -24.66 2.59
N GLU A 378 -0.93 -25.93 2.76
CA GLU A 378 -1.38 -27.02 1.90
C GLU A 378 -2.88 -27.31 2.04
N ARG A 379 -3.43 -27.27 3.27
CA ARG A 379 -4.88 -27.37 3.49
C ARG A 379 -5.63 -26.22 2.82
N LEU A 380 -5.10 -25.00 2.93
CA LEU A 380 -5.67 -23.83 2.28
C LEU A 380 -5.70 -24.00 0.76
N ARG A 381 -4.60 -24.49 0.16
CA ARG A 381 -4.51 -24.78 -1.28
C ARG A 381 -5.55 -25.81 -1.73
N LYS A 382 -5.64 -26.96 -1.05
CA LYS A 382 -6.64 -28.00 -1.36
C LYS A 382 -8.06 -27.49 -1.22
N GLY A 383 -8.32 -26.70 -0.18
CA GLY A 383 -9.62 -26.07 0.02
C GLY A 383 -9.97 -25.09 -1.10
N LEU A 384 -9.02 -24.27 -1.57
CA LEU A 384 -9.21 -23.37 -2.71
C LEU A 384 -9.53 -24.14 -4.00
N GLU A 385 -8.74 -25.17 -4.33
CA GLU A 385 -8.99 -26.04 -5.49
C GLU A 385 -10.38 -26.67 -5.46
N ARG A 386 -10.83 -27.07 -4.27
CA ARG A 386 -12.19 -27.57 -4.07
C ARG A 386 -13.22 -26.46 -4.28
N MET A 387 -13.07 -25.31 -3.63
CA MET A 387 -14.00 -24.19 -3.78
C MET A 387 -14.15 -23.73 -5.22
N ILE A 388 -13.07 -23.73 -6.02
CA ILE A 388 -13.13 -23.41 -7.46
C ILE A 388 -14.10 -24.33 -8.21
N ARG A 389 -14.20 -25.61 -7.83
CA ARG A 389 -15.19 -26.55 -8.39
C ARG A 389 -16.59 -26.31 -7.83
N GLU A 390 -16.70 -26.11 -6.52
CA GLU A 390 -17.98 -25.90 -5.84
C GLU A 390 -18.68 -24.59 -6.28
N VAL A 391 -17.90 -23.57 -6.68
CA VAL A 391 -18.42 -22.28 -7.18
C VAL A 391 -19.28 -22.45 -8.43
N GLU A 392 -19.09 -23.50 -9.22
CA GLU A 392 -19.95 -23.79 -10.38
C GLU A 392 -21.43 -23.96 -9.96
N CYS A 393 -21.73 -24.28 -8.70
CA CYS A 393 -23.10 -24.31 -8.21
C CYS A 393 -23.78 -22.93 -8.28
N LEU A 394 -23.05 -21.82 -8.36
CA LEU A 394 -23.59 -20.46 -8.51
C LEU A 394 -23.96 -20.10 -9.96
N ARG A 395 -23.66 -20.95 -10.95
CA ARG A 395 -24.06 -20.67 -12.34
C ARG A 395 -25.58 -20.73 -12.47
N PRO A 396 -26.22 -19.70 -13.05
CA PRO A 396 -27.64 -19.75 -13.34
C PRO A 396 -27.95 -20.89 -14.32
N ILE A 397 -28.95 -21.71 -14.02
CA ILE A 397 -29.46 -22.73 -14.92
C ILE A 397 -30.45 -22.05 -15.87
N ARG A 398 -30.18 -22.04 -17.19
CA ARG A 398 -31.21 -21.70 -18.19
C ARG A 398 -32.22 -22.85 -18.24
N GLY A 399 -33.52 -22.55 -18.11
CA GLY A 399 -34.57 -23.53 -18.40
C GLY A 399 -35.38 -24.11 -17.23
N ALA A 400 -35.67 -23.34 -16.19
CA ALA A 400 -36.98 -23.52 -15.55
C ALA A 400 -38.02 -22.94 -16.52
N GLU A 401 -38.46 -23.76 -17.46
CA GLU A 401 -39.51 -23.45 -18.43
C GLU A 401 -40.68 -22.77 -17.70
N GLN A 402 -40.99 -21.52 -18.07
CA GLN A 402 -42.40 -21.14 -17.99
C GLN A 402 -43.13 -22.08 -18.96
N PRO A 403 -44.17 -22.80 -18.52
CA PRO A 403 -44.90 -23.71 -19.41
C PRO A 403 -45.46 -22.88 -20.59
N GLY A 404 -44.94 -23.06 -21.79
CA GLY A 404 -45.54 -22.50 -23.01
C GLY A 404 -44.67 -21.69 -23.98
N LYS A 405 -43.35 -21.58 -23.82
CA LYS A 405 -42.48 -20.99 -24.87
C LYS A 405 -41.60 -22.05 -25.53
N GLN A 406 -41.73 -22.19 -26.85
CA GLN A 406 -40.94 -23.12 -27.67
C GLN A 406 -39.44 -22.79 -27.62
N PRO A 407 -38.56 -23.80 -27.71
CA PRO A 407 -37.12 -23.62 -27.72
C PRO A 407 -36.68 -22.92 -29.03
N GLN A 408 -36.07 -21.75 -28.92
CA GLN A 408 -35.29 -21.14 -30.00
C GLN A 408 -33.86 -21.67 -29.97
N SER A 409 -33.30 -21.93 -31.14
CA SER A 409 -31.99 -22.54 -31.36
C SER A 409 -30.83 -21.73 -30.74
N ASP A 410 -30.10 -22.36 -29.82
CA ASP A 410 -28.91 -21.88 -29.11
C ASP A 410 -27.64 -21.92 -30.01
N GLU A 411 -27.53 -21.02 -30.99
CA GLU A 411 -26.23 -20.75 -31.63
C GLU A 411 -25.83 -19.28 -31.39
N GLY A 412 -24.89 -19.07 -30.47
CA GLY A 412 -24.10 -17.84 -30.37
C GLY A 412 -24.46 -16.83 -29.28
N GLN A 413 -25.43 -17.10 -28.39
CA GLN A 413 -25.67 -16.22 -27.24
C GLN A 413 -24.77 -16.59 -26.07
N GLU A 414 -23.83 -15.70 -25.70
CA GLU A 414 -23.13 -15.78 -24.42
C GLU A 414 -24.15 -16.01 -23.30
N GLN A 415 -23.89 -17.03 -22.48
CA GLN A 415 -24.78 -17.38 -21.37
C GLN A 415 -24.78 -16.21 -20.38
N GLU A 416 -25.92 -15.55 -20.22
CA GLU A 416 -26.09 -14.50 -19.19
C GLU A 416 -25.90 -15.13 -17.80
N LEU A 417 -24.79 -14.79 -17.14
CA LEU A 417 -24.39 -15.35 -15.83
C LEU A 417 -24.92 -14.54 -14.63
N GLY A 418 -25.51 -13.38 -14.90
CA GLY A 418 -26.05 -12.50 -13.87
C GLY A 418 -27.44 -12.95 -13.40
N ILE A 419 -27.77 -12.66 -12.15
CA ILE A 419 -29.10 -12.88 -11.57
C ILE A 419 -29.71 -11.56 -11.10
N ASN A 420 -31.04 -11.43 -11.14
CA ASN A 420 -31.72 -10.25 -10.59
C ASN A 420 -31.76 -10.27 -9.05
N LEU A 421 -32.19 -9.16 -8.45
CA LEU A 421 -32.27 -9.00 -6.99
C LEU A 421 -33.16 -10.05 -6.31
N ASP A 422 -34.30 -10.39 -6.90
CA ASP A 422 -35.25 -11.34 -6.31
C ASP A 422 -34.68 -12.75 -6.24
N THR A 423 -34.07 -13.22 -7.34
CA THR A 423 -33.35 -14.49 -7.38
C THR A 423 -32.15 -14.49 -6.43
N MET A 424 -31.42 -13.39 -6.33
CA MET A 424 -30.30 -13.25 -5.39
C MET A 424 -30.77 -13.42 -3.94
N ILE A 425 -31.87 -12.76 -3.54
CA ILE A 425 -32.47 -12.89 -2.21
C ILE A 425 -32.89 -14.34 -1.95
N GLU A 426 -33.62 -14.95 -2.89
CA GLU A 426 -34.06 -16.35 -2.79
C GLU A 426 -32.88 -17.29 -2.53
N TRP A 427 -31.78 -17.13 -3.27
CA TRP A 427 -30.59 -17.98 -3.15
C TRP A 427 -29.91 -17.91 -1.79
N THR A 428 -30.07 -16.81 -1.05
CA THR A 428 -29.53 -16.70 0.31
C THR A 428 -30.28 -17.50 1.36
N GLY A 429 -31.53 -17.89 1.07
CA GLY A 429 -32.45 -18.46 2.04
C GLY A 429 -32.92 -17.46 3.11
N MET A 430 -32.76 -16.16 2.88
CA MET A 430 -33.18 -15.09 3.80
C MET A 430 -34.48 -14.43 3.34
N GLY A 431 -35.27 -13.91 4.30
CA GLY A 431 -36.40 -13.03 3.98
C GLY A 431 -35.90 -11.68 3.46
N ARG A 432 -36.68 -11.03 2.58
CA ARG A 432 -36.33 -9.76 1.93
C ARG A 432 -35.91 -8.66 2.92
N GLU A 433 -36.72 -8.41 3.95
CA GLU A 433 -36.45 -7.38 4.96
C GLU A 433 -35.11 -7.62 5.66
N ARG A 434 -34.82 -8.88 6.04
CA ARG A 434 -33.54 -9.23 6.66
C ARG A 434 -32.37 -9.09 5.68
N PHE A 435 -32.56 -9.45 4.42
CA PHE A 435 -31.54 -9.29 3.39
C PHE A 435 -31.19 -7.81 3.18
N GLU A 436 -32.21 -6.94 3.07
CA GLU A 436 -32.04 -5.49 2.93
C GLU A 436 -31.26 -4.91 4.11
N ASP A 437 -31.63 -5.29 5.34
CA ASP A 437 -30.93 -4.86 6.55
C ASP A 437 -29.46 -5.29 6.59
N VAL A 438 -29.19 -6.55 6.26
CA VAL A 438 -27.83 -7.09 6.30
C VAL A 438 -26.99 -6.55 5.15
N TYR A 439 -27.48 -6.53 3.91
CA TYR A 439 -26.64 -6.33 2.73
C TYR A 439 -26.78 -4.96 2.06
N LEU A 440 -27.92 -4.28 2.14
CA LEU A 440 -28.20 -3.07 1.34
C LEU A 440 -28.21 -1.78 2.17
N ASN A 441 -28.53 -1.83 3.47
CA ASN A 441 -28.62 -0.62 4.32
C ASN A 441 -27.31 0.15 4.54
N TRP A 442 -26.16 -0.44 4.21
CA TRP A 442 -24.83 0.14 4.47
C TRP A 442 -24.00 0.38 3.21
N LEU A 443 -24.50 -0.04 2.04
CA LEU A 443 -23.85 0.16 0.75
C LEU A 443 -24.88 0.62 -0.28
N GLU A 444 -24.60 1.74 -0.92
CA GLU A 444 -25.33 2.14 -2.11
C GLU A 444 -24.77 1.38 -3.32
N VAL A 445 -25.65 0.69 -4.06
CA VAL A 445 -25.33 -0.10 -5.25
C VAL A 445 -26.36 0.14 -6.36
N GLU A 446 -25.95 -0.01 -7.61
CA GLU A 446 -26.82 0.17 -8.78
C GLU A 446 -26.45 -0.86 -9.87
N THR A 447 -27.38 -1.78 -10.14
CA THR A 447 -27.31 -2.76 -11.24
C THR A 447 -28.66 -3.48 -11.40
N ASP A 448 -28.93 -3.97 -12.61
CA ASP A 448 -30.06 -4.88 -12.87
C ASP A 448 -29.70 -6.34 -12.60
N LEU A 449 -28.41 -6.69 -12.75
CA LEU A 449 -27.89 -8.05 -12.66
C LEU A 449 -26.66 -8.14 -11.75
N PHE A 450 -26.64 -9.17 -10.91
CA PHE A 450 -25.57 -9.48 -9.96
C PHE A 450 -24.81 -10.72 -10.41
N GLN A 451 -23.49 -10.62 -10.53
CA GLN A 451 -22.61 -11.64 -11.12
C GLN A 451 -21.94 -12.52 -10.05
N LEU A 452 -22.74 -13.12 -9.16
CA LEU A 452 -22.23 -13.87 -7.99
C LEU A 452 -21.20 -14.95 -8.35
N TYR A 453 -21.48 -15.73 -9.41
CA TYR A 453 -20.57 -16.77 -9.90
C TYR A 453 -19.22 -16.20 -10.31
N LYS A 454 -19.21 -15.16 -11.16
CA LYS A 454 -17.97 -14.58 -11.69
C LYS A 454 -17.10 -14.02 -10.57
N ARG A 455 -17.71 -13.33 -9.58
CA ARG A 455 -16.97 -12.70 -8.47
C ARG A 455 -16.37 -13.75 -7.54
N ALA A 456 -17.15 -14.75 -7.15
CA ALA A 456 -16.64 -15.83 -6.32
C ALA A 456 -15.52 -16.62 -7.02
N LYS A 457 -15.71 -16.94 -8.31
CA LYS A 457 -14.72 -17.67 -9.11
C LYS A 457 -13.39 -16.92 -9.19
N HIS A 458 -13.44 -15.63 -9.52
CA HIS A 458 -12.27 -14.76 -9.49
C HIS A 458 -11.58 -14.81 -8.12
N CYS A 459 -12.31 -14.60 -7.03
CA CYS A 459 -11.72 -14.51 -5.69
C CYS A 459 -10.98 -15.79 -5.28
N TYR A 460 -11.56 -16.97 -5.53
CA TYR A 460 -10.90 -18.24 -5.19
C TYR A 460 -9.72 -18.56 -6.11
N GLU A 461 -9.84 -18.32 -7.42
CA GLU A 461 -8.74 -18.52 -8.36
C GLU A 461 -7.59 -17.55 -8.11
N GLU A 462 -7.88 -16.28 -7.81
CA GLU A 462 -6.88 -15.26 -7.51
C GLU A 462 -6.17 -15.56 -6.19
N ALA A 463 -6.89 -15.99 -5.15
CA ALA A 463 -6.29 -16.44 -3.90
C ALA A 463 -5.36 -17.65 -4.10
N LEU A 464 -5.70 -18.57 -5.02
CA LEU A 464 -4.83 -19.69 -5.38
C LEU A 464 -3.57 -19.19 -6.11
N ARG A 465 -3.71 -18.25 -7.05
CA ARG A 465 -2.58 -17.62 -7.75
C ARG A 465 -1.63 -16.92 -6.78
N VAL A 466 -2.15 -16.26 -5.73
CA VAL A 466 -1.33 -15.67 -4.66
C VAL A 466 -0.45 -16.72 -3.98
N LEU A 467 -1.01 -17.87 -3.60
CA LEU A 467 -0.22 -18.94 -2.97
C LEU A 467 0.84 -19.50 -3.93
N GLN A 468 0.48 -19.73 -5.19
CA GLN A 468 1.42 -20.19 -6.23
C GLN A 468 2.57 -19.18 -6.44
N PHE A 469 2.26 -17.89 -6.49
CA PHE A 469 3.25 -16.82 -6.61
C PHE A 469 4.20 -16.82 -5.41
N ARG A 470 3.65 -16.95 -4.20
CA ARG A 470 4.42 -17.08 -2.96
C ARG A 470 5.37 -18.28 -2.99
N ASP A 471 4.89 -19.44 -3.43
CA ASP A 471 5.70 -20.66 -3.48
C ASP A 471 6.87 -20.53 -4.45
N ILE A 472 6.65 -19.95 -5.64
CA ILE A 472 7.72 -19.68 -6.62
C ILE A 472 8.78 -18.76 -6.02
N CYS A 473 8.35 -17.69 -5.35
CA CYS A 473 9.25 -16.75 -4.67
C CYS A 473 10.09 -17.42 -3.56
N ILE A 474 9.46 -18.23 -2.69
CA ILE A 474 10.13 -18.91 -1.58
C ILE A 474 11.08 -20.01 -2.08
N SER A 475 10.65 -20.82 -3.04
CA SER A 475 11.46 -21.92 -3.61
C SER A 475 12.70 -21.43 -4.36
N THR A 476 12.66 -20.22 -4.92
CA THR A 476 13.78 -19.60 -5.66
C THR A 476 14.72 -18.79 -4.76
N SER A 477 14.49 -18.77 -3.44
CA SER A 477 15.39 -18.09 -2.50
C SER A 477 16.81 -18.69 -2.56
N PRO A 478 17.90 -17.90 -2.41
CA PRO A 478 19.30 -18.33 -2.61
C PRO A 478 19.72 -19.59 -1.86
N SER A 479 19.04 -19.90 -0.76
CA SER A 479 19.25 -21.08 0.07
C SER A 479 18.83 -22.41 -0.59
N ASN A 480 18.03 -22.38 -1.67
CA ASN A 480 17.42 -23.57 -2.29
C ASN A 480 17.82 -23.82 -3.76
N LEU A 481 18.76 -23.04 -4.31
CA LEU A 481 19.22 -23.19 -5.70
C LEU A 481 20.08 -24.46 -5.86
N GLN A 482 19.44 -25.61 -6.12
CA GLN A 482 20.09 -26.74 -6.76
C GLN A 482 19.94 -26.60 -8.28
N SER A 483 21.06 -26.76 -8.97
CA SER A 483 21.16 -26.70 -10.42
C SER A 483 20.34 -27.81 -11.07
N ASP A 484 19.19 -27.47 -11.66
CA ASP A 484 18.52 -28.38 -12.57
C ASP A 484 18.10 -27.68 -13.86
N SER A 485 18.51 -28.27 -14.97
CA SER A 485 18.57 -27.69 -16.32
C SER A 485 17.28 -27.87 -17.13
N GLY A 486 16.13 -28.00 -16.46
CA GLY A 486 14.82 -28.23 -17.10
C GLY A 486 13.66 -27.39 -16.57
N VAL A 487 13.89 -26.48 -15.62
CA VAL A 487 12.82 -25.71 -14.94
C VAL A 487 12.56 -24.40 -15.68
N VAL A 488 11.29 -24.10 -15.96
CA VAL A 488 10.84 -22.79 -16.46
C VAL A 488 11.42 -21.70 -15.56
N SER A 489 12.04 -20.65 -16.14
CA SER A 489 12.59 -19.54 -15.35
C SER A 489 11.54 -19.04 -14.35
N PRO A 490 11.87 -18.93 -13.04
CA PRO A 490 10.92 -18.45 -12.03
C PRO A 490 10.24 -17.13 -12.41
N VAL A 491 10.95 -16.24 -13.10
CA VAL A 491 10.42 -14.98 -13.65
C VAL A 491 9.30 -15.23 -14.66
N VAL A 492 9.43 -16.22 -15.54
CA VAL A 492 8.42 -16.60 -16.53
C VAL A 492 7.21 -17.24 -15.85
N ALA A 493 7.42 -18.04 -14.81
CA ALA A 493 6.33 -18.63 -14.03
C ALA A 493 5.51 -17.56 -13.27
N LEU A 494 6.18 -16.60 -12.63
CA LEU A 494 5.52 -15.45 -12.00
C LEU A 494 4.75 -14.61 -13.02
N ALA A 495 5.33 -14.37 -14.18
CA ALA A 495 4.70 -13.62 -15.25
C ALA A 495 3.41 -14.29 -15.79
N ALA A 496 3.42 -15.61 -15.94
CA ALA A 496 2.22 -16.35 -16.33
C ALA A 496 1.07 -16.19 -15.31
N LEU A 497 1.40 -16.14 -14.01
CA LEU A 497 0.41 -15.85 -12.96
C LEU A 497 -0.11 -14.41 -13.03
N MET A 498 0.76 -13.45 -13.35
CA MET A 498 0.35 -12.05 -13.55
C MET A 498 -0.60 -11.90 -14.74
N ASP A 499 -0.28 -12.51 -15.88
CA ASP A 499 -1.13 -12.48 -17.08
C ASP A 499 -2.48 -13.18 -16.82
N ALA A 500 -2.49 -14.31 -16.10
CA ALA A 500 -3.73 -14.98 -15.69
C ALA A 500 -4.58 -14.14 -14.72
N SER A 501 -3.94 -13.39 -13.81
CA SER A 501 -4.61 -12.41 -12.95
C SER A 501 -5.23 -11.28 -13.77
N GLN A 502 -4.53 -10.74 -14.77
CA GLN A 502 -5.07 -9.71 -15.68
C GLN A 502 -6.32 -10.20 -16.41
N GLU A 503 -6.26 -11.39 -17.00
CA GLU A 503 -7.40 -11.99 -17.71
C GLU A 503 -8.60 -12.19 -16.78
N SER A 504 -8.35 -12.65 -15.55
CA SER A 504 -9.39 -12.82 -14.54
C SER A 504 -9.99 -11.47 -14.09
N CYS A 505 -9.17 -10.43 -13.93
CA CYS A 505 -9.64 -9.08 -13.63
C CYS A 505 -10.51 -8.51 -14.75
N SER A 506 -10.16 -8.77 -16.01
CA SER A 506 -10.92 -8.32 -17.19
C SER A 506 -12.24 -9.09 -17.34
N THR A 507 -12.18 -10.42 -17.39
CA THR A 507 -13.32 -11.26 -17.79
C THR A 507 -14.21 -11.69 -16.65
N LEU A 508 -13.65 -12.06 -15.49
CA LEU A 508 -14.41 -12.55 -14.33
C LEU A 508 -14.77 -11.41 -13.37
N TYR A 509 -13.83 -10.52 -13.08
CA TYR A 509 -14.09 -9.42 -12.15
C TYR A 509 -14.67 -8.16 -12.81
N GLU A 510 -14.41 -7.98 -14.11
CA GLU A 510 -14.84 -6.81 -14.87
C GLU A 510 -14.39 -5.51 -14.18
N CYS A 511 -13.11 -5.49 -13.76
CA CYS A 511 -12.45 -4.34 -13.16
C CYS A 511 -11.36 -3.70 -14.01
N THR A 512 -11.23 -4.09 -15.28
CA THR A 512 -10.36 -3.39 -16.24
C THR A 512 -11.13 -2.31 -17.01
N CYS A 513 -10.44 -1.63 -17.92
CA CYS A 513 -11.01 -0.70 -18.89
C CYS A 513 -10.19 -0.79 -20.20
N PRO A 514 -10.68 -0.24 -21.32
CA PRO A 514 -9.99 -0.32 -22.61
C PRO A 514 -8.53 0.16 -22.55
N GLU A 515 -8.25 1.18 -21.75
CA GLU A 515 -6.91 1.73 -21.54
C GLU A 515 -5.99 0.78 -20.79
N ILE A 516 -6.48 0.08 -19.76
CA ILE A 516 -5.73 -0.95 -19.05
C ILE A 516 -5.42 -2.11 -20.01
N ASP A 517 -6.42 -2.59 -20.74
CA ASP A 517 -6.28 -3.76 -21.61
C ASP A 517 -5.32 -3.45 -22.77
N LEU A 518 -5.39 -2.24 -23.33
CA LEU A 518 -4.42 -1.76 -24.32
C LEU A 518 -3.01 -1.63 -23.74
N LEU A 519 -2.86 -0.98 -22.57
CA LEU A 519 -1.56 -0.72 -21.98
C LEU A 519 -0.85 -2.01 -21.56
N THR A 520 -1.58 -2.99 -20.99
CA THR A 520 -1.01 -4.31 -20.66
C THR A 520 -0.60 -5.07 -21.90
N LYS A 521 -1.40 -5.04 -22.98
CA LYS A 521 -1.02 -5.61 -24.28
C LYS A 521 0.25 -4.98 -24.84
N LEU A 522 0.31 -3.65 -24.89
CA LEU A 522 1.47 -2.91 -25.40
C LEU A 522 2.72 -3.15 -24.54
N ALA A 523 2.57 -3.31 -23.22
CA ALA A 523 3.66 -3.70 -22.35
C ALA A 523 4.23 -5.08 -22.71
N ARG A 524 3.37 -6.07 -23.00
CA ARG A 524 3.84 -7.39 -23.46
C ARG A 524 4.56 -7.29 -24.80
N GLU A 525 4.03 -6.53 -25.75
CA GLU A 525 4.68 -6.26 -27.05
C GLU A 525 6.00 -5.50 -26.90
N ALA A 526 6.12 -4.63 -25.90
CA ALA A 526 7.34 -3.90 -25.55
C ALA A 526 8.35 -4.74 -24.77
N GLY A 527 8.08 -6.02 -24.48
CA GLY A 527 9.03 -6.94 -23.86
C GLY A 527 8.89 -7.14 -22.35
N ALA A 528 7.77 -6.75 -21.73
CA ALA A 528 7.46 -7.21 -20.38
C ALA A 528 7.26 -8.73 -20.37
N TYR A 529 7.77 -9.42 -19.35
CA TYR A 529 7.53 -10.84 -19.11
C TYR A 529 6.07 -11.15 -18.81
N GLY A 530 5.41 -10.28 -18.03
CA GLY A 530 3.98 -10.36 -17.67
C GLY A 530 3.47 -8.99 -17.22
N SER A 531 2.19 -8.70 -17.42
CA SER A 531 1.62 -7.38 -17.14
C SER A 531 0.16 -7.47 -16.70
N ARG A 532 -0.21 -6.67 -15.68
CA ARG A 532 -1.58 -6.62 -15.16
C ARG A 532 -1.96 -5.26 -14.60
N VAL A 533 -3.26 -5.01 -14.45
CA VAL A 533 -3.82 -3.93 -13.63
C VAL A 533 -3.31 -4.01 -12.19
N THR A 534 -3.22 -2.89 -11.47
CA THR A 534 -2.95 -2.89 -10.02
C THR A 534 -3.80 -1.86 -9.30
N GLY A 535 -4.21 -2.18 -8.07
CA GLY A 535 -5.17 -1.36 -7.33
C GLY A 535 -6.62 -1.64 -7.76
N ALA A 536 -7.51 -0.66 -7.57
CA ALA A 536 -8.93 -0.90 -7.77
C ALA A 536 -9.37 -1.14 -9.23
N GLY A 537 -8.53 -0.83 -10.22
CA GLY A 537 -8.91 -0.91 -11.63
C GLY A 537 -9.86 0.20 -12.09
N TRP A 538 -10.55 -0.03 -13.21
CA TRP A 538 -11.35 0.97 -13.96
C TRP A 538 -10.57 2.25 -14.29
N GLY A 539 -9.27 2.11 -14.53
CA GLY A 539 -8.28 3.18 -14.67
C GLY A 539 -7.09 2.95 -13.74
N GLY A 540 -6.35 4.02 -13.42
CA GLY A 540 -5.17 3.94 -12.55
C GLY A 540 -3.96 3.32 -13.25
N CYS A 541 -3.27 2.40 -12.58
CA CYS A 541 -2.00 1.85 -13.05
C CYS A 541 -2.05 0.40 -13.50
N THR A 542 -1.06 0.05 -14.31
CA THR A 542 -0.62 -1.32 -14.56
C THR A 542 0.75 -1.56 -13.94
N VAL A 543 1.08 -2.82 -13.66
CA VAL A 543 2.39 -3.28 -13.22
C VAL A 543 2.91 -4.35 -14.18
N SER A 544 4.12 -4.14 -14.68
CA SER A 544 4.80 -5.00 -15.65
C SER A 544 6.10 -5.53 -15.07
N LEU A 545 6.35 -6.83 -15.21
CA LEU A 545 7.64 -7.44 -14.87
C LEU A 545 8.58 -7.37 -16.07
N VAL A 546 9.70 -6.67 -15.95
CA VAL A 546 10.61 -6.36 -17.08
C VAL A 546 12.05 -6.71 -16.71
N ASP A 547 12.85 -7.14 -17.68
CA ASP A 547 14.29 -7.28 -17.51
C ASP A 547 14.93 -5.92 -17.14
N GLU A 548 15.72 -5.89 -16.06
CA GLU A 548 16.34 -4.66 -15.55
C GLU A 548 17.22 -3.96 -16.60
N SER A 549 17.86 -4.71 -17.50
CA SER A 549 18.67 -4.17 -18.61
C SER A 549 17.84 -3.55 -19.75
N GLN A 550 16.53 -3.82 -19.79
CA GLN A 550 15.63 -3.39 -20.86
C GLN A 550 14.65 -2.29 -20.44
N VAL A 551 14.71 -1.83 -19.18
CA VAL A 551 13.77 -0.87 -18.61
C VAL A 551 13.66 0.41 -19.44
N ASP A 552 14.79 1.04 -19.79
CA ASP A 552 14.78 2.31 -20.52
C ASP A 552 14.18 2.13 -21.92
N ALA A 553 14.55 1.03 -22.61
CA ALA A 553 14.01 0.70 -23.92
C ALA A 553 12.52 0.36 -23.87
N PHE A 554 12.08 -0.32 -22.81
CA PHE A 554 10.68 -0.65 -22.55
C PHE A 554 9.84 0.62 -22.34
N ILE A 555 10.29 1.54 -21.48
CA ILE A 555 9.59 2.81 -21.20
C ILE A 555 9.50 3.66 -22.47
N ALA A 556 10.61 3.79 -23.21
CA ALA A 556 10.63 4.53 -24.47
C ALA A 556 9.62 3.96 -25.47
N ARG A 557 9.53 2.62 -25.60
CA ARG A 557 8.53 1.98 -26.45
C ARG A 557 7.11 2.31 -26.02
N LEU A 558 6.80 2.26 -24.71
CA LEU A 558 5.47 2.61 -24.23
C LEU A 558 5.09 4.06 -24.56
N TRP A 559 6.04 4.99 -24.45
CA TRP A 559 5.81 6.41 -24.80
C TRP A 559 5.44 6.59 -26.28
N GLU A 560 6.02 5.76 -27.16
CA GLU A 560 5.78 5.80 -28.60
C GLU A 560 4.49 5.07 -29.03
N THR A 561 4.13 3.98 -28.34
CA THR A 561 3.04 3.09 -28.75
C THR A 561 1.73 3.35 -28.05
N TYR A 562 1.73 3.81 -26.79
CA TYR A 562 0.50 4.09 -26.05
C TYR A 562 -0.07 5.47 -26.45
N PRO A 563 -1.26 5.52 -27.09
CA PRO A 563 -1.76 6.77 -27.69
C PRO A 563 -1.83 7.95 -26.70
N PRO A 564 -2.33 7.80 -25.46
CA PRO A 564 -2.35 8.91 -24.51
C PRO A 564 -0.97 9.51 -24.19
N TYR A 565 0.11 8.71 -24.19
CA TYR A 565 1.47 9.24 -23.99
C TYR A 565 1.98 9.96 -25.22
N ARG A 566 1.78 9.35 -26.40
CA ARG A 566 2.15 9.94 -27.68
C ARG A 566 1.47 11.30 -27.90
N ASP A 567 0.21 11.43 -27.51
CA ASP A 567 -0.56 12.65 -27.65
C ASP A 567 -0.04 13.78 -26.72
N ILE A 568 0.48 13.43 -25.54
CA ILE A 568 1.18 14.40 -24.67
C ILE A 568 2.47 14.88 -25.34
N ILE A 569 3.28 13.97 -25.90
CA ILE A 569 4.52 14.33 -26.61
C ILE A 569 4.22 15.24 -27.81
N ALA A 570 3.18 14.90 -28.58
CA ALA A 570 2.78 15.67 -29.75
C ALA A 570 2.25 17.06 -29.39
N SER A 571 1.58 17.21 -28.24
CA SER A 571 0.95 18.47 -27.83
C SER A 571 1.86 19.42 -27.06
N LYS A 572 2.76 18.91 -26.21
CA LYS A 572 3.63 19.71 -25.34
C LYS A 572 5.08 19.81 -25.82
N GLY A 573 5.48 18.98 -26.79
CA GLY A 573 6.88 18.82 -27.15
C GLY A 573 7.62 17.90 -26.17
N ARG A 574 8.80 17.43 -26.57
CA ARG A 574 9.46 16.31 -25.88
C ARG A 574 10.00 16.68 -24.49
N GLU A 575 10.46 17.91 -24.27
CA GLU A 575 11.00 18.34 -22.98
C GLU A 575 9.90 18.42 -21.90
N ASP A 576 8.82 19.16 -22.17
CA ASP A 576 7.69 19.28 -21.22
C ASP A 576 6.93 17.95 -21.02
N ALA A 577 6.90 17.08 -22.04
CA ALA A 577 6.29 15.76 -21.92
C ALA A 577 7.11 14.80 -21.06
N ASP A 578 8.45 14.91 -21.05
CA ASP A 578 9.35 14.02 -20.31
C ASP A 578 9.06 14.07 -18.80
N GLU A 579 8.85 15.25 -18.23
CA GLU A 579 8.50 15.40 -16.80
C GLU A 579 7.19 14.70 -16.45
N ILE A 580 6.14 14.93 -17.26
CA ILE A 580 4.81 14.35 -17.05
C ILE A 580 4.86 12.82 -17.21
N LEU A 581 5.54 12.34 -18.26
CA LEU A 581 5.58 10.92 -18.59
C LEU A 581 6.47 10.11 -17.65
N ARG A 582 7.51 10.71 -17.06
CA ARG A 582 8.31 10.07 -16.00
C ARG A 582 7.52 9.90 -14.71
N ALA A 583 6.58 10.81 -14.41
CA ALA A 583 5.64 10.63 -13.31
C ALA A 583 4.58 9.56 -13.62
N ALA A 584 4.21 9.39 -14.89
CA ALA A 584 3.22 8.42 -15.34
C ALA A 584 3.79 6.99 -15.49
N VAL A 585 5.05 6.85 -15.92
CA VAL A 585 5.71 5.55 -16.15
C VAL A 585 7.08 5.53 -15.52
N PHE A 586 7.29 4.65 -14.54
CA PHE A 586 8.55 4.54 -13.82
C PHE A 586 8.83 3.11 -13.37
N ALA A 587 10.12 2.76 -13.32
CA ALA A 587 10.57 1.53 -12.68
C ALA A 587 10.64 1.73 -11.16
N THR A 588 10.33 0.68 -10.42
CA THR A 588 10.48 0.66 -8.96
C THR A 588 11.00 -0.69 -8.51
N LYS A 589 11.85 -0.66 -7.49
CA LYS A 589 12.20 -1.85 -6.73
C LYS A 589 11.33 -1.92 -5.47
N PRO A 590 11.12 -3.11 -4.89
CA PRO A 590 10.55 -3.24 -3.56
C PRO A 590 11.30 -2.36 -2.56
N SER A 591 10.62 -1.37 -1.99
CA SER A 591 11.17 -0.39 -1.06
C SER A 591 11.00 -0.81 0.40
N SER A 592 11.78 -0.21 1.30
CA SER A 592 11.49 -0.19 2.73
C SER A 592 10.16 0.52 2.99
N GLY A 593 9.44 0.05 4.01
CA GLY A 593 8.22 0.67 4.55
C GLY A 593 8.50 1.97 5.32
N VAL A 594 7.58 2.35 6.20
CA VAL A 594 7.66 3.60 6.98
C VAL A 594 8.95 3.75 7.78
N CYS A 595 9.40 5.00 7.89
CA CYS A 595 10.47 5.39 8.79
C CYS A 595 10.34 6.86 9.21
N GLY A 596 10.93 7.20 10.36
CA GLY A 596 11.21 8.58 10.73
C GLY A 596 12.69 8.90 10.55
N GLU A 597 13.02 10.14 10.18
CA GLU A 597 14.36 10.69 10.31
C GLU A 597 14.34 11.76 11.41
N CYS A 598 15.18 11.56 12.42
CA CYS A 598 15.45 12.60 13.40
C CYS A 598 16.42 13.60 12.78
N CYS A 599 16.15 14.89 12.87
CA CYS A 599 17.09 15.93 12.47
C CYS A 599 17.89 16.39 13.70
N PRO A 600 18.98 15.69 14.12
CA PRO A 600 19.74 16.11 15.28
C PRO A 600 20.41 17.46 15.00
N PHE A 601 20.01 18.49 15.76
CA PHE A 601 20.74 19.73 16.03
C PHE A 601 21.81 20.14 14.99
N VAL A 602 21.39 20.80 13.91
CA VAL A 602 22.30 21.57 13.02
C VAL A 602 22.89 22.80 13.73
N SER A 603 22.43 23.12 14.95
CA SER A 603 23.00 24.19 15.79
C SER A 603 24.51 24.03 16.01
N PHE A 604 25.02 22.80 16.15
CA PHE A 604 26.46 22.59 16.36
C PHE A 604 27.29 22.79 15.08
N ALA A 605 26.76 22.42 13.91
CA ALA A 605 27.42 22.61 12.63
C ALA A 605 27.43 24.10 12.22
N TRP A 606 26.35 24.83 12.48
CA TRP A 606 26.29 26.28 12.24
C TRP A 606 27.13 27.07 13.24
N MET A 607 27.14 26.72 14.54
CA MET A 607 28.07 27.30 15.52
C MET A 607 29.52 26.99 15.16
N LEU A 608 29.85 25.77 14.74
CA LEU A 608 31.22 25.41 14.36
C LEU A 608 31.63 26.08 13.05
N PHE A 609 30.73 26.24 12.08
CA PHE A 609 30.98 26.98 10.84
C PHE A 609 31.15 28.50 11.11
N LEU A 610 30.35 29.09 11.99
CA LEU A 610 30.55 30.46 12.48
C LEU A 610 31.85 30.60 13.27
N LEU A 611 32.20 29.64 14.12
CA LEU A 611 33.47 29.62 14.88
C LEU A 611 34.67 29.50 13.92
N LEU A 612 34.58 28.64 12.91
CA LEU A 612 35.62 28.44 11.88
C LEU A 612 35.74 29.63 10.91
N CYS A 613 34.64 30.34 10.63
CA CYS A 613 34.65 31.57 9.85
C CYS A 613 35.13 32.79 10.67
N LEU A 614 34.90 32.83 11.98
CA LEU A 614 35.42 33.87 12.88
C LEU A 614 36.90 33.68 13.22
N LEU A 615 37.42 32.45 13.17
CA LEU A 615 38.82 32.12 13.43
C LEU A 615 39.73 32.21 12.18
N ARG A 616 39.21 32.68 11.04
CA ARG A 616 39.92 32.68 9.74
C ARG A 616 40.93 33.81 9.44
N PRO A 617 41.26 34.81 10.29
CA PRO A 617 42.32 35.75 9.95
C PRO A 617 43.71 35.34 10.46
N PHE A 618 43.97 34.07 10.80
CA PHE A 618 45.32 33.63 11.16
C PHE A 618 45.70 32.30 10.51
N PHE A 619 46.85 32.31 9.83
CA PHE A 619 47.57 31.21 9.17
C PHE A 619 47.22 30.87 7.72
N LEU A 620 47.81 31.67 6.81
CA LEU A 620 48.33 31.17 5.53
C LEU A 620 49.62 30.37 5.77
N SER A 621 49.71 29.16 5.19
CA SER A 621 50.76 28.74 4.23
C SER A 621 50.89 27.22 4.16
N SER A 622 50.79 26.71 2.93
CA SER A 622 51.55 25.60 2.34
C SER A 622 51.63 24.25 3.08
N ILE A 623 51.08 23.19 2.47
CA ILE A 623 51.78 21.91 2.17
C ILE A 623 50.83 20.94 1.43
N LEU A 624 51.34 20.41 0.32
CA LEU A 624 50.83 19.31 -0.51
C LEU A 624 51.48 18.01 0.00
N PHE A 625 50.75 16.89 0.16
CA PHE A 625 51.15 15.50 -0.23
C PHE A 625 50.28 14.38 0.41
N ILE A 626 49.71 13.54 -0.48
CA ILE A 626 49.61 12.07 -0.57
C ILE A 626 49.19 11.19 0.65
N TYR A 627 48.23 10.30 0.35
CA TYR A 627 47.69 9.17 1.13
C TYR A 627 48.72 8.07 1.51
N ALA A 628 48.64 7.58 2.75
CA ALA A 628 48.90 6.17 3.10
C ALA A 628 48.17 5.82 4.41
N ILE A 629 47.26 4.84 4.35
CA ILE A 629 46.55 4.27 5.50
C ILE A 629 47.29 3.01 5.95
N HIS A 630 47.68 2.94 7.22
CA HIS A 630 47.88 1.68 7.95
C HIS A 630 47.46 1.89 9.42
N PRO A 631 46.83 0.90 10.09
CA PRO A 631 46.15 1.11 11.35
C PRO A 631 47.10 0.90 12.54
N VAL A 632 47.12 1.85 13.48
CA VAL A 632 47.71 1.65 14.81
C VAL A 632 46.57 1.63 15.82
N TRP A 633 46.42 0.49 16.48
CA TRP A 633 45.53 0.30 17.62
C TRP A 633 45.99 1.17 18.80
N GLY A 634 45.08 1.97 19.35
CA GLY A 634 45.29 2.74 20.58
C GLY A 634 43.96 3.22 21.14
N ALA A 635 43.68 2.84 22.38
CA ALA A 635 42.40 3.00 23.05
C ALA A 635 41.95 4.46 23.23
N ARG A 636 40.85 4.82 22.56
CA ARG A 636 39.74 5.72 22.98
C ARG A 636 38.95 6.06 21.71
N GLY A 637 37.74 5.50 21.61
CA GLY A 637 36.88 5.67 20.45
C GLY A 637 36.29 7.08 20.37
N VAL A 638 36.53 7.76 19.24
CA VAL A 638 35.51 8.36 18.37
C VAL A 638 36.11 8.36 16.95
N VAL A 639 35.44 7.68 16.02
CA VAL A 639 35.77 7.67 14.58
C VAL A 639 35.17 8.92 13.94
N SER A 640 35.97 9.63 13.15
CA SER A 640 35.56 10.74 12.28
C SER A 640 35.70 10.35 10.82
N CYS A 641 34.68 10.63 10.00
CA CYS A 641 34.74 11.26 8.65
C CYS A 641 33.33 11.23 8.01
N ARG A 642 32.68 12.37 7.72
CA ARG A 642 32.84 13.34 6.61
C ARG A 642 32.04 12.96 5.35
N VAL A 643 31.03 13.78 5.03
CA VAL A 643 30.73 14.19 3.65
C VAL A 643 30.48 15.71 3.67
N VAL A 644 31.46 16.45 3.16
CA VAL A 644 31.31 17.84 2.73
C VAL A 644 31.28 17.77 1.21
N VAL A 645 30.16 18.10 0.60
CA VAL A 645 30.12 18.36 -0.84
C VAL A 645 30.51 19.83 -1.03
N ILE A 646 31.77 20.08 -1.36
CA ILE A 646 32.19 21.35 -1.95
C ILE A 646 31.90 21.22 -3.45
N LEU A 647 31.02 22.08 -3.96
CA LEU A 647 30.91 22.36 -5.39
C LEU A 647 32.19 23.06 -5.86
N THR A 648 32.88 22.46 -6.83
CA THR A 648 33.60 23.16 -7.89
C THR A 648 33.31 22.46 -9.20
#